data_AF-A0A218QD58-F1
#
_entry.id   AF-A0A218QD58-F1
#
_cell.length_a   1.000
_cell.length_b   1.000
_cell.length_c   1.000
_cell.angle_alpha   90.00
_cell.angle_beta   90.00
_cell.angle_gamma   90.00
#
_symmetry.space_group_name_H-M   'P 1'
#
loop_
_entity.id
_entity.type
_entity.pdbx_description
1 polymer ?
#
loop_
_entity_poly.entity_id
_entity_poly.type
_entity_poly.pdbx_seq_one_letter_code
_entity_poly.pdbx_strand_id
1 'polypeptide(L)'
;MPLDSAGNTLSTANHLNITSINSKLTDWVGKKDLNDYYTFSLSGRSSFNLALKNLSANADVQLLDKNGAVVAGSYSRSRKAESISRTLETGSYYIRVYRVGGANTSYKLNVSGNEAPQSLQFATDKSSYQVGETVKLTNATVFDGNGVSDLAQVDFRLQKDGGNWDVISNVDKFSANGNSNSASFNYSLSNLTAGKYQLWAKAYDKVGAASNTYQTSFNISANEAPQSLQFATDKSSYQVGETVKLTNATVFDGNGVSDLAQVEFRLQKDGGSWDIISNVDKFSANGNSNSASFNYSLSNLANGQYQLWARAYDKAGATSNTYQTSFSVLQPTPVVAQQVGDWFDQNIQDTGIRAATRLRFADNVLDRNDIISILREAKDNSVVDATEIKDLRTLVSNASYLKIPEYVRVLANKVVNGDVANQKYQSNTLGNLDAGSSDVQLENLISKWFYGGDRPTTPYTYQYASGSLFQNGISYQDIKQGVINDCFFLAGLGETAFRSPSTIENMFIDNGDNTFSVRFWKNGVADYVTVDRYLPTTDTGYLAYANKGNYYNNSTNELWVTLAEKAYAQLNESGWVYQDNTNSYKGIGQGGYMSDAFAQITGRNISSFNALDFNSIVNAFDSGQWIGLATKSTGVASNIPADHGYALVGYNSSTQKFTLFNPWGIDNGSSKPGILELAWNEIASNFSYWDSTKTIST
;
A
#
# COMPACT_ATOMS: atom_id res chain seq x y z
N MET A 1 56.88 -12.69 47.71
CA MET A 1 56.90 -11.89 46.47
C MET A 1 55.44 -11.66 46.10
N PRO A 2 55.06 -10.47 45.61
CA PRO A 2 53.75 -10.27 45.01
C PRO A 2 53.49 -11.30 43.90
N LEU A 3 52.23 -11.49 43.55
CA LEU A 3 51.85 -12.34 42.42
C LEU A 3 52.36 -11.68 41.13
N ASP A 4 53.33 -12.30 40.46
CA ASP A 4 53.81 -11.89 39.15
C ASP A 4 52.72 -12.17 38.11
N SER A 5 52.22 -11.11 37.47
CA SER A 5 51.15 -11.16 36.48
C SER A 5 51.63 -10.71 35.09
N ALA A 6 52.95 -10.55 34.90
CA ALA A 6 53.54 -10.01 33.68
C ALA A 6 54.83 -10.76 33.30
N GLY A 7 54.94 -11.20 32.05
CA GLY A 7 56.14 -11.92 31.63
C GLY A 7 57.41 -11.07 31.62
N ASN A 8 58.57 -11.71 31.80
CA ASN A 8 59.89 -11.05 31.74
C ASN A 8 60.45 -10.87 30.31
N THR A 9 59.71 -11.29 29.28
CA THR A 9 60.09 -11.17 27.86
C THR A 9 58.89 -10.78 27.00
N LEU A 10 59.15 -10.29 25.78
CA LEU A 10 58.09 -9.98 24.81
C LEU A 10 57.16 -11.19 24.53
N SER A 11 57.72 -12.40 24.48
CA SER A 11 56.96 -13.64 24.21
C SER A 11 56.07 -14.09 25.36
N THR A 12 56.35 -13.63 26.58
CA THR A 12 55.60 -13.97 27.80
C THR A 12 54.73 -12.80 28.28
N ALA A 13 54.66 -11.72 27.50
CA ALA A 13 53.96 -10.50 27.88
C ALA A 13 52.46 -10.74 28.11
N ASN A 14 51.91 -10.13 29.16
CA ASN A 14 50.49 -10.24 29.48
C ASN A 14 49.65 -9.34 28.58
N HIS A 15 48.59 -9.88 27.97
CA HIS A 15 47.78 -9.17 26.98
C HIS A 15 46.71 -8.28 27.64
N LEU A 16 46.75 -6.98 27.35
CA LEU A 16 45.81 -5.99 27.83
C LEU A 16 44.74 -5.71 26.77
N ASN A 17 43.48 -5.62 27.21
CA ASN A 17 42.39 -5.15 26.37
C ASN A 17 42.14 -3.66 26.67
N ILE A 18 42.46 -2.78 25.72
CA ILE A 18 42.48 -1.33 25.91
C ILE A 18 41.44 -0.59 25.05
N THR A 19 40.47 -1.29 24.45
CA THR A 19 39.63 -0.76 23.37
C THR A 19 38.63 0.32 23.79
N SER A 20 38.35 0.51 25.08
CA SER A 20 37.53 1.65 25.57
C SER A 20 37.52 1.86 27.09
N ILE A 21 38.32 1.12 27.87
CA ILE A 21 38.32 1.19 29.35
C ILE A 21 39.76 1.20 29.89
N ASN A 22 39.98 2.03 30.92
CA ASN A 22 41.22 2.08 31.69
C ASN A 22 41.59 0.70 32.26
N SER A 23 42.66 0.09 31.75
CA SER A 23 43.26 -1.09 32.38
C SER A 23 44.10 -0.63 33.57
N LYS A 24 43.78 -1.14 34.77
CA LYS A 24 44.51 -0.85 36.02
C LYS A 24 45.11 -2.14 36.55
N LEU A 25 46.42 -2.17 36.67
CA LEU A 25 47.21 -3.34 37.08
C LEU A 25 48.10 -2.95 38.25
N THR A 26 48.46 -3.93 39.08
CA THR A 26 49.44 -3.77 40.15
C THR A 26 50.43 -4.90 40.05
N ASP A 27 51.72 -4.58 40.03
CA ASP A 27 52.79 -5.58 39.89
C ASP A 27 54.07 -5.11 40.58
N TRP A 28 55.18 -5.82 40.39
CA TRP A 28 56.46 -5.55 41.05
C TRP A 28 57.68 -5.89 40.19
N VAL A 29 58.65 -4.97 40.12
CA VAL A 29 59.98 -5.25 39.55
C VAL A 29 61.07 -5.18 40.62
N GLY A 30 62.09 -6.04 40.51
CA GLY A 30 63.25 -6.08 41.40
C GLY A 30 64.24 -7.20 41.08
N LYS A 31 65.08 -7.59 42.05
CA LYS A 31 66.21 -8.52 41.80
C LYS A 31 65.81 -9.89 41.23
N LYS A 32 64.60 -10.36 41.53
CA LYS A 32 64.09 -11.65 41.05
C LYS A 32 63.19 -11.52 39.82
N ASP A 33 62.83 -10.29 39.46
CA ASP A 33 61.86 -9.98 38.41
C ASP A 33 62.29 -8.68 37.73
N LEU A 34 63.08 -8.80 36.67
CA LEU A 34 63.85 -7.66 36.17
C LEU A 34 62.99 -6.75 35.29
N ASN A 35 61.97 -7.31 34.65
CA ASN A 35 61.12 -6.62 33.70
C ASN A 35 59.72 -7.20 33.73
N ASP A 36 58.75 -6.32 33.54
CA ASP A 36 57.37 -6.73 33.34
C ASP A 36 56.96 -6.25 31.94
N TYR A 37 56.57 -7.20 31.09
CA TYR A 37 56.08 -6.93 29.76
C TYR A 37 54.56 -7.11 29.69
N TYR A 38 53.90 -6.10 29.14
CA TYR A 38 52.49 -6.14 28.76
C TYR A 38 52.37 -5.91 27.26
N THR A 39 51.38 -6.50 26.61
CA THR A 39 51.12 -6.31 25.17
C THR A 39 49.69 -5.84 24.93
N PHE A 40 49.48 -5.05 23.88
CA PHE A 40 48.14 -4.66 23.43
C PHE A 40 48.14 -4.48 21.91
N SER A 41 46.95 -4.50 21.31
CA SER A 41 46.77 -4.26 19.88
C SER A 41 45.76 -3.12 19.65
N LEU A 42 46.01 -2.34 18.62
CA LEU A 42 45.15 -1.25 18.15
C LEU A 42 44.63 -1.58 16.76
N SER A 43 43.30 -1.54 16.57
CA SER A 43 42.65 -1.73 15.27
C SER A 43 42.85 -0.53 14.34
N GLY A 44 42.86 0.69 14.90
CA GLY A 44 43.12 1.92 14.19
C GLY A 44 44.09 2.85 14.92
N ARG A 45 44.19 4.07 14.41
CA ARG A 45 45.06 5.12 14.98
C ARG A 45 44.41 5.65 16.26
N SER A 46 45.09 5.48 17.40
CA SER A 46 44.50 5.73 18.71
C SER A 46 45.36 6.65 19.57
N SER A 47 44.70 7.41 20.45
CA SER A 47 45.40 8.03 21.57
C SER A 47 45.75 6.96 22.60
N PHE A 48 46.94 7.06 23.18
CA PHE A 48 47.45 6.12 24.17
C PHE A 48 48.04 6.89 25.35
N ASN A 49 47.59 6.55 26.55
CA ASN A 49 48.09 7.12 27.79
C ASN A 49 48.48 6.02 28.77
N LEU A 50 49.62 6.21 29.39
CA LEU A 50 50.18 5.33 30.39
C LEU A 50 50.62 6.14 31.59
N ALA A 51 50.34 5.64 32.79
CA ALA A 51 50.90 6.14 34.03
C ALA A 51 51.34 5.00 34.94
N LEU A 52 52.61 5.04 35.37
CA LEU A 52 53.19 4.16 36.37
C LEU A 52 53.25 4.91 37.70
N LYS A 53 52.47 4.48 38.69
CA LYS A 53 52.31 5.17 39.98
C LYS A 53 52.63 4.26 41.16
N ASN A 54 52.67 4.84 42.36
CA ASN A 54 52.89 4.14 43.63
C ASN A 54 54.24 3.39 43.71
N LEU A 55 55.29 3.96 43.10
CA LEU A 55 56.63 3.43 43.18
C LEU A 55 57.20 3.54 44.61
N SER A 56 57.68 2.43 45.16
CA SER A 56 58.45 2.40 46.41
C SER A 56 59.95 2.59 46.21
N ALA A 57 60.46 2.38 44.99
CA ALA A 57 61.82 2.69 44.53
C ALA A 57 61.84 2.98 43.01
N ASN A 58 63.01 3.30 42.45
CA ASN A 58 63.11 3.74 41.04
C ASN A 58 62.82 2.63 40.02
N ALA A 59 61.88 2.88 39.11
CA ALA A 59 61.60 2.05 37.94
C ALA A 59 61.21 2.96 36.78
N ASP A 60 61.65 2.57 35.59
CA ASP A 60 61.38 3.28 34.35
C ASP A 60 60.36 2.50 33.51
N VAL A 61 59.75 3.18 32.53
CA VAL A 61 58.81 2.55 31.61
C VAL A 61 59.14 2.90 30.16
N GLN A 62 59.03 1.91 29.28
CA GLN A 62 59.16 2.04 27.84
C GLN A 62 57.91 1.54 27.14
N LEU A 63 57.53 2.23 26.08
CA LEU A 63 56.62 1.77 25.05
C LEU A 63 57.45 1.28 23.87
N LEU A 64 57.20 0.06 23.42
CA LEU A 64 57.93 -0.62 22.36
C LEU A 64 57.00 -0.99 21.20
N ASP A 65 57.55 -1.07 19.99
CA ASP A 65 56.86 -1.61 18.82
C ASP A 65 56.85 -3.15 18.83
N LYS A 66 56.23 -3.76 17.82
CA LYS A 66 56.14 -5.23 17.69
C LYS A 66 57.49 -5.96 17.62
N ASN A 67 58.56 -5.25 17.25
CA ASN A 67 59.92 -5.81 17.13
C ASN A 67 60.74 -5.57 18.41
N GLY A 68 60.17 -4.89 19.42
CA GLY A 68 60.86 -4.52 20.66
C GLY A 68 61.66 -3.22 20.57
N ALA A 69 61.54 -2.45 19.49
CA ALA A 69 62.21 -1.15 19.38
C ALA A 69 61.46 -0.10 20.21
N VAL A 70 62.21 0.80 20.88
CA VAL A 70 61.61 1.82 21.77
C VAL A 70 60.92 2.90 20.94
N VAL A 71 59.60 3.01 21.11
CA VAL A 71 58.76 4.07 20.53
C VAL A 71 58.76 5.30 21.45
N ALA A 72 58.69 5.09 22.77
CA ALA A 72 58.77 6.14 23.78
C ALA A 72 59.23 5.58 25.13
N GLY A 73 59.71 6.43 26.03
CA GLY A 73 60.05 6.02 27.38
C GLY A 73 59.99 7.20 28.37
N SER A 74 59.85 6.88 29.64
CA SER A 74 59.86 7.81 30.77
C SER A 74 60.80 7.27 31.84
N TYR A 75 61.69 8.13 32.32
CA TYR A 75 62.88 7.77 33.10
C TYR A 75 63.08 8.69 34.32
N SER A 76 61.99 8.99 35.04
CA SER A 76 62.03 9.92 36.16
C SER A 76 62.78 9.31 37.34
N ARG A 77 63.65 10.08 37.99
CA ARG A 77 64.45 9.55 39.10
C ARG A 77 63.62 9.34 40.37
N SER A 78 64.09 8.42 41.22
CA SER A 78 63.58 8.15 42.57
C SER A 78 62.19 7.50 42.56
N ARG A 79 61.23 7.97 43.37
CA ARG A 79 59.86 7.41 43.44
C ARG A 79 58.85 8.21 42.61
N LYS A 80 59.32 9.02 41.67
CA LYS A 80 58.44 9.83 40.83
C LYS A 80 57.64 8.93 39.89
N ALA A 81 56.39 9.30 39.64
CA ALA A 81 55.57 8.56 38.70
C ALA A 81 56.13 8.70 37.27
N GLU A 82 55.99 7.64 36.49
CA GLU A 82 56.28 7.69 35.05
C GLU A 82 54.99 7.91 34.25
N SER A 83 55.11 8.57 33.11
CA SER A 83 53.98 8.76 32.22
C SER A 83 54.40 8.81 30.76
N ILE A 84 53.63 8.15 29.89
CA ILE A 84 53.77 8.23 28.44
C ILE A 84 52.42 8.61 27.85
N SER A 85 52.40 9.62 26.99
CA SER A 85 51.24 9.99 26.19
C SER A 85 51.67 10.11 24.72
N ARG A 86 51.01 9.35 23.85
CA ARG A 86 51.33 9.22 22.43
C ARG A 86 50.07 8.99 21.61
N THR A 87 50.13 9.36 20.33
CA THR A 87 49.23 8.83 19.31
C THR A 87 49.95 7.69 18.62
N LEU A 88 49.29 6.54 18.50
CA LEU A 88 49.85 5.32 17.93
C LEU A 88 49.06 4.94 16.69
N GLU A 89 49.76 4.50 15.64
CA GLU A 89 49.14 3.91 14.46
C GLU A 89 48.65 2.49 14.78
N THR A 90 47.82 1.92 13.91
CA THR A 90 47.35 0.52 14.01
C THR A 90 48.51 -0.46 14.17
N GLY A 91 48.33 -1.49 14.99
CA GLY A 91 49.34 -2.53 15.23
C GLY A 91 49.46 -2.97 16.69
N SER A 92 50.42 -3.86 16.95
CA SER A 92 50.72 -4.42 18.27
C SER A 92 51.91 -3.70 18.92
N TYR A 93 51.77 -3.39 20.20
CA TYR A 93 52.75 -2.67 21.00
C TYR A 93 52.97 -3.36 22.34
N TYR A 94 54.11 -3.08 22.94
CA TYR A 94 54.49 -3.60 24.25
C TYR A 94 54.82 -2.48 25.23
N ILE A 95 54.45 -2.68 26.49
CA ILE A 95 54.89 -1.86 27.61
C ILE A 95 55.93 -2.66 28.37
N ARG A 96 57.10 -2.08 28.59
CA ARG A 96 58.14 -2.65 29.46
C ARG A 96 58.30 -1.77 30.68
N VAL A 97 58.00 -2.30 31.85
CA VAL A 97 58.39 -1.70 33.14
C VAL A 97 59.66 -2.41 33.60
N TYR A 98 60.68 -1.67 34.02
CA TYR A 98 61.93 -2.28 34.46
C TYR A 98 62.58 -1.50 35.59
N ARG A 99 63.26 -2.23 36.47
CA ARG A 99 63.97 -1.65 37.61
C ARG A 99 65.17 -0.82 37.18
N VAL A 100 65.47 0.24 37.93
CA VAL A 100 66.71 1.02 37.73
C VAL A 100 67.78 0.60 38.75
N GLY A 101 68.91 0.11 38.25
CA GLY A 101 70.02 -0.36 39.08
C GLY A 101 69.62 -1.47 40.05
N GLY A 102 69.87 -1.26 41.34
CA GLY A 102 69.56 -2.22 42.42
C GLY A 102 68.16 -2.08 43.02
N ALA A 103 67.27 -1.26 42.47
CA ALA A 103 65.95 -0.95 43.04
C ALA A 103 65.00 -2.17 43.05
N ASN A 104 64.08 -2.20 44.02
CA ASN A 104 62.98 -3.15 44.12
C ASN A 104 61.71 -2.34 44.39
N THR A 105 60.70 -2.40 43.53
CA THR A 105 59.52 -1.54 43.65
C THR A 105 58.25 -2.22 43.20
N SER A 106 57.20 -2.08 44.02
CA SER A 106 55.84 -2.31 43.54
C SER A 106 55.39 -1.10 42.72
N TYR A 107 54.42 -1.31 41.84
CA TYR A 107 53.84 -0.23 41.07
C TYR A 107 52.38 -0.48 40.76
N LYS A 108 51.68 0.58 40.35
CA LYS A 108 50.37 0.53 39.72
C LYS A 108 50.48 1.07 38.30
N LEU A 109 50.17 0.24 37.32
CA LEU A 109 50.17 0.60 35.91
C LEU A 109 48.74 0.90 35.48
N ASN A 110 48.51 2.14 35.05
CA ASN A 110 47.25 2.56 34.44
C ASN A 110 47.50 2.79 32.95
N VAL A 111 46.74 2.10 32.11
CA VAL A 111 46.81 2.22 30.65
C VAL A 111 45.42 2.55 30.12
N SER A 112 45.34 3.53 29.22
CA SER A 112 44.11 3.83 28.50
C SER A 112 44.40 4.13 27.04
N GLY A 113 43.46 3.72 26.20
CA GLY A 113 43.45 4.05 24.78
C GLY A 113 42.07 4.52 24.37
N ASN A 114 42.03 5.33 23.32
CA ASN A 114 40.80 5.69 22.62
C ASN A 114 41.08 5.71 21.13
N GLU A 115 40.36 4.89 20.39
CA GLU A 115 40.32 4.94 18.93
C GLU A 115 39.25 5.98 18.55
N ALA A 116 39.62 6.96 17.73
CA ALA A 116 38.66 7.95 17.27
C ALA A 116 37.77 7.34 16.17
N PRO A 117 36.50 7.78 16.02
CA PRO A 117 35.68 7.39 14.88
C PRO A 117 36.44 7.70 13.59
N GLN A 118 36.49 6.79 12.63
CA GLN A 118 37.42 6.92 11.50
C GLN A 118 36.74 7.57 10.30
N SER A 119 35.48 7.21 10.02
CA SER A 119 34.79 7.64 8.80
C SER A 119 33.36 8.11 9.06
N LEU A 120 33.07 9.34 8.65
CA LEU A 120 31.75 9.92 8.47
C LEU A 120 31.49 10.08 6.97
N GLN A 121 30.31 9.65 6.53
CA GLN A 121 29.83 9.83 5.16
C GLN A 121 28.33 10.07 5.12
N PHE A 122 27.88 10.84 4.13
CA PHE A 122 26.47 11.05 3.78
C PHE A 122 26.37 11.66 2.37
N ALA A 123 25.20 11.59 1.76
CA ALA A 123 24.86 12.31 0.54
C ALA A 123 23.57 13.11 0.76
N THR A 124 23.31 14.10 -0.08
CA THR A 124 21.99 14.70 -0.23
C THR A 124 21.20 13.89 -1.28
N ASP A 125 19.87 13.83 -1.16
CA ASP A 125 19.02 13.13 -2.13
C ASP A 125 19.07 13.76 -3.54
N LYS A 126 19.40 15.06 -3.63
CA LYS A 126 19.55 15.84 -4.87
C LYS A 126 20.78 16.76 -4.79
N SER A 127 21.24 17.24 -5.95
CA SER A 127 22.27 18.29 -6.03
C SER A 127 21.69 19.71 -6.07
N SER A 128 20.38 19.85 -6.29
CA SER A 128 19.66 21.12 -6.32
C SER A 128 18.24 20.96 -5.78
N TYR A 129 17.77 21.97 -5.07
CA TYR A 129 16.45 22.04 -4.43
C TYR A 129 15.83 23.41 -4.67
N GLN A 130 14.52 23.53 -4.49
CA GLN A 130 13.83 24.84 -4.52
C GLN A 130 13.75 25.46 -3.12
N VAL A 131 13.56 26.78 -3.02
CA VAL A 131 13.30 27.46 -1.74
C VAL A 131 12.12 26.80 -1.03
N GLY A 132 12.29 26.46 0.25
CA GLY A 132 11.27 25.80 1.06
C GLY A 132 11.25 24.27 0.98
N GLU A 133 11.96 23.67 0.02
CA GLU A 133 12.13 22.22 -0.04
C GLU A 133 13.07 21.71 1.08
N THR A 134 12.74 20.55 1.66
CA THR A 134 13.55 19.91 2.70
C THR A 134 14.71 19.14 2.07
N VAL A 135 15.94 19.45 2.48
CA VAL A 135 17.15 18.70 2.10
C VAL A 135 17.33 17.53 3.05
N LYS A 136 17.26 16.29 2.56
CA LYS A 136 17.40 15.08 3.38
C LYS A 136 18.76 14.43 3.16
N LEU A 137 19.43 14.05 4.26
CA LEU A 137 20.64 13.24 4.16
C LEU A 137 20.29 11.76 3.91
N THR A 138 21.02 11.15 2.99
CA THR A 138 20.97 9.73 2.64
C THR A 138 22.33 9.10 2.89
N ASN A 139 22.37 7.78 3.11
CA ASN A 139 23.61 7.04 3.42
C ASN A 139 24.44 7.63 4.57
N ALA A 140 23.76 8.28 5.52
CA ALA A 140 24.37 8.98 6.65
C ALA A 140 24.85 7.98 7.70
N THR A 141 26.17 7.74 7.72
CA THR A 141 26.80 6.70 8.54
C THR A 141 28.11 7.17 9.16
N VAL A 142 28.37 6.69 10.38
CA VAL A 142 29.65 6.81 11.09
C VAL A 142 30.21 5.42 11.31
N PHE A 143 31.48 5.22 10.97
CA PHE A 143 32.25 4.02 11.29
C PHE A 143 33.18 4.31 12.46
N ASP A 144 33.15 3.41 13.44
CA ASP A 144 34.05 3.40 14.58
C ASP A 144 34.63 2.00 14.86
N GLY A 145 35.93 1.85 14.66
CA GLY A 145 36.70 0.62 14.74
C GLY A 145 36.69 -0.07 16.10
N ASN A 146 36.54 0.67 17.21
CA ASN A 146 36.38 0.10 18.56
C ASN A 146 34.90 -0.13 18.96
N GLY A 147 33.95 0.16 18.06
CA GLY A 147 32.52 -0.01 18.24
C GLY A 147 31.78 1.31 18.44
N VAL A 148 30.48 1.38 18.12
CA VAL A 148 29.74 2.66 18.06
C VAL A 148 29.17 3.16 19.39
N SER A 149 29.41 2.43 20.48
CA SER A 149 28.74 2.66 21.78
C SER A 149 29.18 3.96 22.49
N ASP A 150 30.35 4.46 22.13
CA ASP A 150 30.98 5.68 22.63
C ASP A 150 30.88 6.85 21.67
N LEU A 151 30.19 6.73 20.53
CA LEU A 151 29.80 7.88 19.73
C LEU A 151 29.00 8.89 20.57
N ALA A 152 29.34 10.16 20.45
CA ALA A 152 28.70 11.26 21.17
C ALA A 152 27.80 12.08 20.26
N GLN A 153 28.34 12.61 19.16
CA GLN A 153 27.58 13.46 18.26
C GLN A 153 28.20 13.59 16.87
N VAL A 154 27.40 14.08 15.92
CA VAL A 154 27.88 14.66 14.65
C VAL A 154 27.59 16.16 14.69
N ASP A 155 28.66 16.95 14.61
CA ASP A 155 28.57 18.40 14.47
C ASP A 155 28.31 18.75 13.01
N PHE A 156 27.43 19.71 12.77
CA PHE A 156 27.16 20.24 11.45
C PHE A 156 27.43 21.74 11.37
N ARG A 157 27.98 22.17 10.23
CA ARG A 157 28.10 23.57 9.87
C ARG A 157 27.61 23.78 8.46
N LEU A 158 26.91 24.87 8.23
CA LEU A 158 26.36 25.23 6.94
C LEU A 158 26.97 26.54 6.47
N GLN A 159 27.42 26.59 5.23
CA GLN A 159 27.91 27.80 4.60
C GLN A 159 27.06 28.11 3.39
N LYS A 160 26.60 29.35 3.28
CA LYS A 160 25.86 29.87 2.13
C LYS A 160 26.75 30.81 1.31
N ASP A 161 26.82 30.60 0.00
CA ASP A 161 27.49 31.44 -1.00
C ASP A 161 28.94 31.81 -0.65
N GLY A 162 29.67 30.88 -0.02
CA GLY A 162 31.06 31.12 0.41
C GLY A 162 31.21 32.10 1.58
N GLY A 163 30.11 32.45 2.25
CA GLY A 163 30.09 33.30 3.45
C GLY A 163 30.65 32.64 4.71
N ASN A 164 30.18 33.04 5.88
CA ASN A 164 30.62 32.41 7.13
C ASN A 164 30.00 31.02 7.31
N TRP A 165 30.68 30.17 8.09
CA TRP A 165 30.14 28.88 8.53
C TRP A 165 29.23 29.09 9.73
N ASP A 166 27.95 28.81 9.56
CA ASP A 166 26.96 28.81 10.64
C ASP A 166 26.93 27.44 11.32
N VAL A 167 26.94 27.42 12.65
CA VAL A 167 26.73 26.19 13.43
C VAL A 167 25.24 25.88 13.42
N ILE A 168 24.88 24.67 13.00
CA ILE A 168 23.49 24.21 12.94
C ILE A 168 23.29 23.02 13.88
N SER A 169 22.07 22.48 13.95
CA SER A 169 21.74 21.40 14.90
C SER A 169 22.62 20.16 14.70
N ASN A 170 23.04 19.57 15.81
CA ASN A 170 23.82 18.33 15.83
C ASN A 170 22.93 17.09 15.82
N VAL A 171 23.53 15.94 15.63
CA VAL A 171 22.92 14.62 15.84
C VAL A 171 23.60 13.92 17.01
N ASP A 172 22.84 13.43 17.98
CA ASP A 172 23.31 12.66 19.14
C ASP A 172 22.67 11.26 19.23
N LYS A 173 21.75 10.94 18.31
CA LYS A 173 21.05 9.65 18.23
C LYS A 173 21.54 8.85 17.04
N PHE A 174 22.01 7.64 17.35
CA PHE A 174 22.59 6.72 16.38
C PHE A 174 21.84 5.38 16.42
N SER A 175 21.71 4.73 15.28
CA SER A 175 21.22 3.37 15.15
C SER A 175 22.37 2.47 14.74
N ALA A 176 22.79 1.56 15.63
CA ALA A 176 23.84 0.59 15.32
C ALA A 176 23.43 -0.28 14.13
N ASN A 177 24.33 -0.44 13.17
CA ASN A 177 24.13 -1.32 12.02
C ASN A 177 24.48 -2.76 12.40
N GLY A 178 24.18 -3.73 11.53
CA GLY A 178 24.41 -5.16 11.81
C GLY A 178 25.85 -5.55 12.15
N ASN A 179 26.83 -4.68 11.88
CA ASN A 179 28.18 -4.74 12.45
C ASN A 179 28.27 -3.73 13.61
N SER A 180 28.77 -4.15 14.77
CA SER A 180 28.90 -3.30 15.98
C SER A 180 29.75 -2.03 15.82
N ASN A 181 30.39 -1.86 14.67
CA ASN A 181 31.40 -0.85 14.36
C ASN A 181 30.90 0.21 13.37
N SER A 182 29.62 0.20 12.98
CA SER A 182 29.04 1.34 12.27
C SER A 182 27.64 1.68 12.75
N ALA A 183 27.28 2.95 12.66
CA ALA A 183 25.96 3.43 13.04
C ALA A 183 25.42 4.42 12.01
N SER A 184 24.12 4.34 11.77
CA SER A 184 23.38 5.23 10.89
C SER A 184 22.69 6.33 11.69
N PHE A 185 22.41 7.46 11.05
CA PHE A 185 21.64 8.55 11.64
C PHE A 185 20.76 9.28 10.61
N ASN A 186 19.76 10.01 11.10
CA ASN A 186 18.87 10.80 10.26
C ASN A 186 19.12 12.29 10.46
N TYR A 187 19.14 13.05 9.38
CA TYR A 187 19.28 14.51 9.42
C TYR A 187 18.62 15.17 8.21
N SER A 188 18.05 16.36 8.41
CA SER A 188 17.41 17.13 7.36
C SER A 188 17.53 18.63 7.62
N LEU A 189 17.64 19.42 6.55
CA LEU A 189 17.63 20.88 6.59
C LEU A 189 16.34 21.39 5.96
N SER A 190 15.73 22.41 6.55
CA SER A 190 14.53 23.08 6.03
C SER A 190 14.68 24.59 6.12
N ASN A 191 13.78 25.33 5.47
CA ASN A 191 13.73 26.80 5.49
C ASN A 191 15.02 27.48 4.96
N LEU A 192 15.71 26.84 4.01
CA LEU A 192 16.86 27.44 3.36
C LEU A 192 16.42 28.43 2.29
N THR A 193 17.18 29.53 2.16
CA THR A 193 16.94 30.57 1.14
C THR A 193 17.78 30.29 -0.10
N ALA A 194 17.47 30.93 -1.23
CA ALA A 194 18.21 30.72 -2.47
C ALA A 194 19.71 31.02 -2.31
N GLY A 195 20.58 30.13 -2.80
CA GLY A 195 22.04 30.23 -2.73
C GLY A 195 22.73 28.88 -2.91
N LYS A 196 24.06 28.91 -3.01
CA LYS A 196 24.91 27.71 -3.04
C LYS A 196 25.31 27.34 -1.62
N TYR A 197 25.09 26.09 -1.24
CA TYR A 197 25.35 25.63 0.11
C TYR A 197 26.48 24.60 0.15
N GLN A 198 27.31 24.70 1.19
CA GLN A 198 28.20 23.64 1.61
C GLN A 198 27.81 23.19 3.01
N LEU A 199 27.64 21.88 3.20
CA LEU A 199 27.39 21.26 4.48
C LEU A 199 28.66 20.55 4.92
N TRP A 200 29.25 21.02 6.01
CA TRP A 200 30.39 20.43 6.69
C TRP A 200 29.91 19.62 7.88
N ALA A 201 30.54 18.49 8.13
CA ALA A 201 30.25 17.70 9.31
C ALA A 201 31.49 16.96 9.85
N LYS A 202 31.42 16.64 11.14
CA LYS A 202 32.44 15.83 11.83
C LYS A 202 31.82 15.08 13.00
N ALA A 203 32.09 13.78 13.08
CA ALA A 203 31.64 12.95 14.19
C ALA A 203 32.64 13.01 15.34
N TYR A 204 32.15 12.87 16.56
CA TYR A 204 32.94 12.83 17.79
C TYR A 204 32.49 11.67 18.67
N ASP A 205 33.45 11.05 19.35
CA ASP A 205 33.19 10.16 20.48
C ASP A 205 32.99 10.94 21.80
N LYS A 206 32.67 10.21 22.87
CA LYS A 206 32.42 10.76 24.21
C LYS A 206 33.66 11.33 24.89
N VAL A 207 34.86 11.05 24.38
CA VAL A 207 36.10 11.67 24.89
C VAL A 207 36.55 12.84 24.02
N GLY A 208 35.79 13.17 22.96
CA GLY A 208 36.00 14.29 22.07
C GLY A 208 36.99 14.03 20.94
N ALA A 209 37.40 12.78 20.70
CA ALA A 209 38.18 12.45 19.51
C ALA A 209 37.27 12.43 18.28
N ALA A 210 37.81 12.81 17.13
CA ALA A 210 37.01 13.24 15.99
C ALA A 210 37.33 12.46 14.71
N SER A 211 36.31 12.26 13.88
CA SER A 211 36.43 11.62 12.58
C SER A 211 37.13 12.46 11.52
N ASN A 212 37.23 11.93 10.31
CA ASN A 212 37.43 12.77 9.13
C ASN A 212 36.35 13.86 9.10
N THR A 213 36.72 15.00 8.51
CA THR A 213 35.74 15.98 8.08
C THR A 213 35.10 15.49 6.79
N TYR A 214 33.77 15.58 6.71
CA TYR A 214 33.03 15.33 5.48
C TYR A 214 32.35 16.63 5.02
N GLN A 215 32.38 16.89 3.72
CA GLN A 215 31.72 18.05 3.12
C GLN A 215 30.94 17.62 1.88
N THR A 216 29.73 18.14 1.72
CA THR A 216 28.95 18.04 0.49
C THR A 216 28.43 19.40 0.09
N SER A 217 28.03 19.56 -1.17
CA SER A 217 27.48 20.81 -1.70
C SER A 217 26.14 20.56 -2.40
N PHE A 218 25.22 21.49 -2.25
CA PHE A 218 23.94 21.50 -2.94
C PHE A 218 23.51 22.95 -3.21
N ASN A 219 22.62 23.16 -4.17
CA ASN A 219 22.09 24.49 -4.46
C ASN A 219 20.63 24.59 -4.00
N ILE A 220 20.26 25.75 -3.46
CA ILE A 220 18.86 26.16 -3.34
C ILE A 220 18.63 27.19 -4.45
N SER A 221 17.87 26.82 -5.46
CA SER A 221 17.49 27.74 -6.53
C SER A 221 16.42 28.69 -6.03
N ALA A 222 16.49 29.96 -6.45
CA ALA A 222 15.37 30.87 -6.26
C ALA A 222 14.14 30.33 -7.00
N ASN A 223 12.97 30.51 -6.41
CA ASN A 223 11.72 30.19 -7.08
C ASN A 223 11.62 31.02 -8.36
N GLU A 224 11.51 30.35 -9.49
CA GLU A 224 11.17 30.98 -10.77
C GLU A 224 9.66 30.85 -10.92
N ALA A 225 8.98 31.94 -11.25
CA ALA A 225 7.54 31.87 -11.47
C ALA A 225 7.26 31.05 -12.74
N PRO A 226 6.17 30.27 -12.80
CA PRO A 226 5.74 29.63 -14.03
C PRO A 226 5.61 30.71 -15.09
N GLN A 227 6.14 30.48 -16.28
CA GLN A 227 6.34 31.56 -17.25
C GLN A 227 5.23 31.60 -18.27
N SER A 228 4.87 30.43 -18.82
CA SER A 228 3.94 30.32 -19.93
C SER A 228 2.86 29.28 -19.68
N LEU A 229 1.62 29.73 -19.57
CA LEU A 229 0.40 28.95 -19.67
C LEU A 229 -0.19 29.10 -21.07
N GLN A 230 -0.51 27.99 -21.70
CA GLN A 230 -1.22 27.95 -22.99
C GLN A 230 -2.21 26.78 -23.02
N PHE A 231 -3.30 26.99 -23.77
CA PHE A 231 -4.27 25.95 -24.14
C PHE A 231 -5.09 26.45 -25.33
N ALA A 232 -5.78 25.53 -26.00
CA ALA A 232 -6.81 25.84 -26.98
C ALA A 232 -8.08 25.08 -26.62
N THR A 233 -9.23 25.56 -27.07
CA THR A 233 -10.44 24.75 -27.14
C THR A 233 -10.36 23.88 -28.40
N ASP A 234 -10.84 22.64 -28.36
CA ASP A 234 -10.85 21.76 -29.54
C ASP A 234 -11.70 22.30 -30.70
N LYS A 235 -12.65 23.20 -30.41
CA LYS A 235 -13.52 23.90 -31.36
C LYS A 235 -13.68 25.37 -30.98
N SER A 236 -14.08 26.20 -31.93
CA SER A 236 -14.47 27.60 -31.68
C SER A 236 -15.96 27.75 -31.36
N SER A 237 -16.77 26.72 -31.63
CA SER A 237 -18.20 26.67 -31.32
C SER A 237 -18.61 25.27 -30.90
N TYR A 238 -19.52 25.22 -29.93
CA TYR A 238 -20.06 24.03 -29.29
C TYR A 238 -21.59 24.10 -29.27
N GLN A 239 -22.26 22.97 -29.11
CA GLN A 239 -23.69 22.93 -28.84
C GLN A 239 -23.97 22.97 -27.33
N VAL A 240 -25.16 23.42 -26.92
CA VAL A 240 -25.59 23.31 -25.51
C VAL A 240 -25.50 21.85 -25.06
N GLY A 241 -24.82 21.61 -23.93
CA GLY A 241 -24.57 20.26 -23.40
C GLY A 241 -23.32 19.57 -23.95
N GLU A 242 -22.69 20.12 -25.00
CA GLU A 242 -21.40 19.61 -25.51
C GLU A 242 -20.25 20.01 -24.56
N THR A 243 -19.41 19.03 -24.22
CA THR A 243 -18.23 19.26 -23.36
C THR A 243 -17.15 20.00 -24.13
N VAL A 244 -16.72 21.15 -23.62
CA VAL A 244 -15.59 21.92 -24.12
C VAL A 244 -14.31 21.31 -23.56
N LYS A 245 -13.46 20.76 -24.41
CA LYS A 245 -12.18 20.15 -23.98
C LYS A 245 -11.03 21.11 -24.26
N LEU A 246 -10.15 21.28 -23.28
CA LEU A 246 -8.89 21.97 -23.51
C LEU A 246 -7.90 21.01 -24.19
N THR A 247 -7.27 21.48 -25.25
CA THR A 247 -6.20 20.81 -25.98
C THR A 247 -4.93 21.63 -25.87
N ASN A 248 -3.77 20.97 -26.02
CA ASN A 248 -2.46 21.61 -25.87
C ASN A 248 -2.32 22.41 -24.56
N ALA A 249 -2.97 21.93 -23.50
CA ALA A 249 -3.03 22.56 -22.20
C ALA A 249 -1.74 22.27 -21.44
N THR A 250 -0.83 23.25 -21.44
CA THR A 250 0.51 23.12 -20.88
C THR A 250 0.92 24.35 -20.09
N VAL A 251 1.67 24.11 -19.01
CA VAL A 251 2.42 25.12 -18.27
C VAL A 251 3.90 24.88 -18.50
N PHE A 252 4.66 25.94 -18.76
CA PHE A 252 6.12 25.95 -18.81
C PHE A 252 6.67 26.70 -17.60
N ASP A 253 7.64 26.09 -16.94
CA ASP A 253 8.33 26.65 -15.78
C ASP A 253 9.86 26.46 -15.92
N GLY A 254 10.59 27.56 -15.83
CA GLY A 254 12.03 27.63 -16.16
C GLY A 254 12.90 26.80 -15.22
N ASN A 255 12.48 26.67 -13.95
CA ASN A 255 13.18 25.94 -12.89
C ASN A 255 12.65 24.50 -12.70
N GLY A 256 11.69 24.05 -13.52
CA GLY A 256 11.07 22.73 -13.45
C GLY A 256 9.62 22.78 -12.96
N VAL A 257 8.84 21.71 -13.16
CA VAL A 257 7.37 21.73 -12.89
C VAL A 257 6.93 21.11 -11.55
N SER A 258 7.88 20.71 -10.71
CA SER A 258 7.58 20.01 -9.44
C SER A 258 6.91 20.90 -8.37
N ASP A 259 7.05 22.20 -8.52
CA ASP A 259 6.54 23.26 -7.66
C ASP A 259 5.28 23.92 -8.22
N LEU A 260 4.74 23.47 -9.36
CA LEU A 260 3.40 23.89 -9.79
C LEU A 260 2.36 23.52 -8.71
N ALA A 261 1.49 24.49 -8.39
CA ALA A 261 0.42 24.33 -7.41
C ALA A 261 -0.93 24.14 -8.08
N GLN A 262 -1.31 25.07 -8.96
CA GLN A 262 -2.61 25.01 -9.62
C GLN A 262 -2.70 25.87 -10.89
N VAL A 263 -3.71 25.61 -11.72
CA VAL A 263 -4.23 26.54 -12.72
C VAL A 263 -5.60 27.01 -12.26
N GLU A 264 -5.72 28.31 -11.99
CA GLU A 264 -6.99 28.97 -11.70
C GLU A 264 -7.73 29.22 -13.01
N PHE A 265 -9.03 28.92 -13.03
CA PHE A 265 -9.90 29.22 -14.17
C PHE A 265 -11.03 30.16 -13.77
N ARG A 266 -11.37 31.08 -14.68
CA ARG A 266 -12.55 31.93 -14.59
C ARG A 266 -13.31 31.92 -15.90
N LEU A 267 -14.62 31.86 -15.82
CA LEU A 267 -15.50 31.82 -16.98
C LEU A 267 -16.39 33.06 -17.00
N GLN A 268 -16.50 33.70 -18.16
CA GLN A 268 -17.42 34.81 -18.38
C GLN A 268 -18.38 34.43 -19.51
N LYS A 269 -19.68 34.61 -19.27
CA LYS A 269 -20.74 34.40 -20.26
C LYS A 269 -21.30 35.74 -20.75
N ASP A 270 -21.41 35.92 -22.05
CA ASP A 270 -22.05 37.06 -22.74
C ASP A 270 -21.58 38.45 -22.22
N GLY A 271 -20.30 38.56 -21.87
CA GLY A 271 -19.72 39.79 -21.31
C GLY A 271 -20.18 40.15 -19.89
N GLY A 272 -20.82 39.21 -19.17
CA GLY A 272 -21.25 39.36 -17.79
C GLY A 272 -20.10 39.35 -16.77
N SER A 273 -20.38 38.96 -15.52
CA SER A 273 -19.33 38.84 -14.50
C SER A 273 -18.41 37.64 -14.75
N TRP A 274 -17.18 37.70 -14.22
CA TRP A 274 -16.28 36.55 -14.19
C TRP A 274 -16.61 35.64 -13.02
N ASP A 275 -16.99 34.40 -13.30
CA ASP A 275 -17.23 33.36 -12.30
C ASP A 275 -15.97 32.54 -12.09
N ILE A 276 -15.60 32.27 -10.84
CA ILE A 276 -14.52 31.33 -10.50
C ILE A 276 -15.06 29.91 -10.67
N ILE A 277 -14.37 29.11 -11.46
CA ILE A 277 -14.73 27.71 -11.76
C ILE A 277 -13.64 26.77 -11.21
N SER A 278 -13.81 25.46 -11.38
CA SER A 278 -12.87 24.47 -10.82
C SER A 278 -11.44 24.69 -11.31
N ASN A 279 -10.48 24.57 -10.39
CA ASN A 279 -9.05 24.66 -10.71
C ASN A 279 -8.48 23.30 -11.09
N VAL A 280 -7.27 23.30 -11.64
CA VAL A 280 -6.46 22.09 -11.84
C VAL A 280 -5.29 22.10 -10.88
N ASP A 281 -5.07 21.01 -10.15
CA ASP A 281 -3.94 20.80 -9.22
C ASP A 281 -3.09 19.58 -9.58
N LYS A 282 -3.47 18.84 -10.64
CA LYS A 282 -2.75 17.66 -11.13
C LYS A 282 -2.11 17.93 -12.48
N PHE A 283 -0.81 17.65 -12.54
CA PHE A 283 0.05 17.93 -13.68
C PHE A 283 0.78 16.66 -14.10
N SER A 284 0.99 16.50 -15.41
CA SER A 284 1.83 15.45 -15.98
C SER A 284 3.08 16.08 -16.58
N ALA A 285 4.24 15.82 -15.98
CA ALA A 285 5.51 16.35 -16.49
C ALA A 285 5.77 15.83 -17.92
N ASN A 286 6.15 16.73 -18.81
CA ASN A 286 6.51 16.43 -20.19
C ASN A 286 7.98 15.96 -20.25
N GLY A 287 8.42 15.44 -21.40
CA GLY A 287 9.76 14.85 -21.56
C GLY A 287 10.93 15.79 -21.26
N ASN A 288 10.71 17.11 -21.22
CA ASN A 288 11.59 18.09 -20.57
C ASN A 288 11.00 18.42 -19.19
N SER A 289 11.80 18.34 -18.13
CA SER A 289 11.37 18.58 -16.73
C SER A 289 10.75 19.96 -16.44
N ASN A 290 10.72 20.85 -17.44
CA ASN A 290 10.35 22.26 -17.38
C ASN A 290 8.98 22.53 -18.02
N SER A 291 8.26 21.51 -18.47
CA SER A 291 6.88 21.67 -18.92
C SER A 291 5.99 20.58 -18.35
N ALA A 292 4.73 20.92 -18.09
CA ALA A 292 3.72 19.99 -17.63
C ALA A 292 2.43 20.17 -18.42
N SER A 293 1.82 19.06 -18.79
CA SER A 293 0.49 19.02 -19.39
C SER A 293 -0.57 18.81 -18.32
N PHE A 294 -1.78 19.28 -18.57
CA PHE A 294 -2.92 19.05 -17.71
C PHE A 294 -4.21 18.87 -18.51
N ASN A 295 -5.19 18.19 -17.92
CA ASN A 295 -6.49 17.97 -18.54
C ASN A 295 -7.54 18.86 -17.87
N TYR A 296 -8.36 19.52 -18.67
CA TYR A 296 -9.48 20.32 -18.18
C TYR A 296 -10.61 20.34 -19.20
N SER A 297 -11.85 20.33 -18.70
CA SER A 297 -13.04 20.38 -19.54
C SER A 297 -14.16 21.13 -18.85
N LEU A 298 -14.95 21.86 -19.63
CA LEU A 298 -16.16 22.53 -19.17
C LEU A 298 -17.38 21.79 -19.72
N SER A 299 -18.37 21.55 -18.85
CA SER A 299 -19.63 20.91 -19.21
C SER A 299 -20.81 21.74 -18.71
N ASN A 300 -22.01 21.41 -19.17
CA ASN A 300 -23.28 22.06 -18.77
C ASN A 300 -23.32 23.58 -19.03
N LEU A 301 -22.62 24.04 -20.07
CA LEU A 301 -22.69 25.44 -20.49
C LEU A 301 -23.99 25.69 -21.25
N ALA A 302 -24.71 26.73 -20.85
CA ALA A 302 -25.91 27.20 -21.54
C ALA A 302 -25.55 27.94 -22.84
N ASN A 303 -26.53 28.19 -23.72
CA ASN A 303 -26.33 28.97 -24.93
C ASN A 303 -25.77 30.37 -24.60
N GLY A 304 -24.72 30.81 -25.31
CA GLY A 304 -24.05 32.09 -25.12
C GLY A 304 -22.63 32.13 -25.68
N GLN A 305 -22.03 33.31 -25.69
CA GLN A 305 -20.61 33.53 -25.98
C GLN A 305 -19.81 33.45 -24.69
N TYR A 306 -18.72 32.69 -24.68
CA TYR A 306 -17.91 32.46 -23.50
C TYR A 306 -16.49 32.97 -23.69
N GLN A 307 -15.93 33.55 -22.62
CA GLN A 307 -14.51 33.77 -22.46
C GLN A 307 -14.00 32.94 -21.28
N LEU A 308 -12.95 32.17 -21.50
CA LEU A 308 -12.26 31.41 -20.46
C LEU A 308 -10.92 32.09 -20.17
N TRP A 309 -10.74 32.54 -18.94
CA TRP A 309 -9.50 33.10 -18.41
C TRP A 309 -8.81 32.07 -17.54
N ALA A 310 -7.48 32.03 -17.58
CA ALA A 310 -6.72 31.18 -16.69
C ALA A 310 -5.35 31.77 -16.33
N ARG A 311 -4.83 31.31 -15.19
CA ARG A 311 -3.48 31.63 -14.71
C ARG A 311 -2.92 30.50 -13.87
N ALA A 312 -1.68 30.10 -14.13
CA ALA A 312 -0.98 29.11 -13.33
C ALA A 312 -0.29 29.76 -12.14
N TYR A 313 -0.23 29.01 -11.03
CA TYR A 313 0.43 29.37 -9.78
C TYR A 313 1.41 28.26 -9.41
N ASP A 314 2.59 28.65 -8.93
CA ASP A 314 3.47 27.75 -8.18
C ASP A 314 3.09 27.69 -6.70
N LYS A 315 3.76 26.82 -5.94
CA LYS A 315 3.57 26.64 -4.49
C LYS A 315 4.03 27.85 -3.67
N ALA A 316 4.85 28.73 -4.23
CA ALA A 316 5.22 30.00 -3.61
C ALA A 316 4.18 31.11 -3.89
N GLY A 317 3.18 30.85 -4.75
CA GLY A 317 2.13 31.77 -5.14
C GLY A 317 2.52 32.72 -6.28
N ALA A 318 3.67 32.55 -6.92
CA ALA A 318 4.02 33.31 -8.11
C ALA A 318 3.25 32.80 -9.32
N THR A 319 3.06 33.67 -10.33
CA THR A 319 2.05 33.45 -11.38
C THR A 319 2.60 33.54 -12.78
N SER A 320 2.01 32.75 -13.67
CA SER A 320 2.25 32.83 -15.12
C SER A 320 1.65 34.07 -15.78
N ASN A 321 1.92 34.19 -17.09
CA ASN A 321 1.05 34.97 -17.96
C ASN A 321 -0.41 34.55 -17.75
N THR A 322 -1.31 35.51 -17.94
CA THR A 322 -2.72 35.21 -18.13
C THR A 322 -2.93 34.68 -19.54
N TYR A 323 -3.74 33.63 -19.68
CA TYR A 323 -4.19 33.14 -20.97
C TYR A 323 -5.71 33.24 -21.06
N GLN A 324 -6.22 33.72 -22.19
CA GLN A 324 -7.65 33.84 -22.45
C GLN A 324 -7.99 33.25 -23.82
N THR A 325 -9.10 32.53 -23.88
CA THR A 325 -9.69 32.06 -25.15
C THR A 325 -11.20 32.33 -25.16
N SER A 326 -11.80 32.35 -26.35
CA SER A 326 -13.23 32.54 -26.53
C SER A 326 -13.83 31.42 -27.37
N PHE A 327 -15.05 31.02 -27.04
CA PHE A 327 -15.83 30.05 -27.81
C PHE A 327 -17.32 30.35 -27.67
N SER A 328 -18.11 29.91 -28.63
CA SER A 328 -19.57 30.01 -28.55
C SER A 328 -20.20 28.69 -28.15
N VAL A 329 -21.23 28.73 -27.32
CA VAL A 329 -22.14 27.62 -27.12
C VAL A 329 -23.44 28.02 -27.78
N LEU A 330 -23.82 27.31 -28.83
CA LEU A 330 -25.00 27.64 -29.63
C LEU A 330 -26.12 26.66 -29.30
N GLN A 331 -27.32 27.19 -29.10
CA GLN A 331 -28.54 26.39 -29.14
C GLN A 331 -28.79 26.00 -30.61
N PRO A 332 -29.07 24.72 -30.92
CA PRO A 332 -29.33 24.31 -32.30
C PRO A 332 -30.55 25.06 -32.85
N THR A 333 -30.39 25.66 -34.03
CA THR A 333 -31.48 26.35 -34.74
C THR A 333 -32.37 25.29 -35.40
N PRO A 334 -33.71 25.34 -35.26
CA PRO A 334 -34.57 24.35 -35.91
C PRO A 334 -34.60 24.59 -37.42
N VAL A 335 -34.05 23.65 -38.20
CA VAL A 335 -34.17 23.64 -39.66
C VAL A 335 -35.29 22.66 -40.02
N VAL A 336 -36.34 23.18 -40.66
CA VAL A 336 -37.39 22.38 -41.30
C VAL A 336 -36.83 21.82 -42.61
N ALA A 337 -36.54 20.52 -42.63
CA ALA A 337 -36.40 19.72 -43.84
C ALA A 337 -36.85 18.28 -43.53
N GLN A 338 -37.70 17.72 -44.40
CA GLN A 338 -38.23 16.37 -44.29
C GLN A 338 -37.08 15.35 -44.43
N GLN A 339 -36.67 14.72 -43.33
CA GLN A 339 -35.67 13.66 -43.32
C GLN A 339 -36.09 12.60 -42.30
N VAL A 340 -36.00 11.33 -42.69
CA VAL A 340 -36.32 10.17 -41.86
C VAL A 340 -35.54 10.30 -40.54
N GLY A 341 -36.25 10.44 -39.41
CA GLY A 341 -35.62 10.66 -38.10
C GLY A 341 -34.59 9.57 -37.77
N ASP A 342 -33.61 9.88 -36.93
CA ASP A 342 -32.63 8.88 -36.51
C ASP A 342 -33.29 7.80 -35.63
N TRP A 343 -32.53 6.78 -35.21
CA TRP A 343 -33.10 5.72 -34.37
C TRP A 343 -33.76 6.28 -33.10
N PHE A 344 -33.23 7.34 -32.51
CA PHE A 344 -33.78 7.94 -31.30
C PHE A 344 -35.10 8.67 -31.58
N ASP A 345 -35.23 9.40 -32.68
CA ASP A 345 -36.49 10.05 -33.08
C ASP A 345 -37.60 9.04 -33.37
N GLN A 346 -37.24 7.86 -33.86
CA GLN A 346 -38.19 6.80 -34.19
C GLN A 346 -38.63 5.98 -32.97
N ASN A 347 -37.76 5.82 -31.98
CA ASN A 347 -37.95 4.84 -30.90
C ASN A 347 -38.15 5.45 -29.50
N ILE A 348 -37.77 6.72 -29.28
CA ILE A 348 -37.86 7.39 -27.97
C ILE A 348 -38.78 8.61 -28.12
N GLN A 349 -39.88 8.64 -27.37
CA GLN A 349 -40.94 9.63 -27.49
C GLN A 349 -40.72 10.84 -26.58
N ASP A 350 -40.34 10.60 -25.34
CA ASP A 350 -40.01 11.59 -24.34
C ASP A 350 -38.82 12.45 -24.79
N THR A 351 -39.00 13.75 -24.70
CA THR A 351 -38.02 14.72 -25.22
C THR A 351 -36.74 14.77 -24.37
N GLY A 352 -36.86 14.61 -23.05
CA GLY A 352 -35.74 14.66 -22.11
C GLY A 352 -34.86 13.43 -22.26
N ILE A 353 -35.47 12.24 -22.16
CA ILE A 353 -34.81 10.94 -22.34
C ILE A 353 -34.23 10.83 -23.75
N ARG A 354 -34.94 11.27 -24.81
CA ARG A 354 -34.40 11.24 -26.18
C ARG A 354 -33.14 12.11 -26.31
N ALA A 355 -33.20 13.34 -25.83
CA ALA A 355 -32.08 14.27 -25.90
C ALA A 355 -30.88 13.76 -25.08
N ALA A 356 -31.12 13.30 -23.85
CA ALA A 356 -30.08 12.80 -22.98
C ALA A 356 -29.44 11.51 -23.50
N THR A 357 -30.25 10.56 -23.99
CA THR A 357 -29.74 9.32 -24.57
C THR A 357 -28.89 9.60 -25.81
N ARG A 358 -29.37 10.46 -26.72
CA ARG A 358 -28.63 10.83 -27.93
C ARG A 358 -27.30 11.52 -27.60
N LEU A 359 -27.32 12.44 -26.64
CA LEU A 359 -26.12 13.16 -26.20
C LEU A 359 -25.08 12.18 -25.63
N ARG A 360 -25.53 11.25 -24.80
CA ARG A 360 -24.66 10.32 -24.07
C ARG A 360 -24.11 9.22 -24.95
N PHE A 361 -24.88 8.77 -25.93
CA PHE A 361 -24.42 7.80 -26.93
C PHE A 361 -23.47 8.39 -28.00
N ALA A 362 -23.02 9.65 -27.85
CA ALA A 362 -22.15 10.30 -28.83
C ALA A 362 -20.79 9.60 -28.99
N ASP A 363 -20.30 8.90 -27.96
CA ASP A 363 -19.10 8.07 -28.00
C ASP A 363 -19.40 6.62 -28.45
N ASN A 364 -20.63 6.35 -28.90
CA ASN A 364 -21.10 5.07 -29.41
C ASN A 364 -21.12 3.95 -28.36
N VAL A 365 -21.28 4.32 -27.08
CA VAL A 365 -21.56 3.44 -25.95
C VAL A 365 -22.49 4.16 -24.97
N LEU A 366 -23.29 3.42 -24.20
CA LEU A 366 -24.00 3.98 -23.04
C LEU A 366 -23.48 3.26 -21.80
N ASP A 367 -22.55 3.89 -21.11
CA ASP A 367 -21.92 3.30 -19.93
C ASP A 367 -22.82 3.37 -18.68
N ARG A 368 -22.30 2.91 -17.54
CA ARG A 368 -23.03 2.89 -16.27
C ARG A 368 -23.52 4.29 -15.86
N ASN A 369 -22.65 5.29 -15.97
CA ASN A 369 -22.96 6.66 -15.55
C ASN A 369 -23.96 7.31 -16.49
N ASP A 370 -23.90 6.99 -17.78
CA ASP A 370 -24.90 7.44 -18.75
C ASP A 370 -26.27 6.87 -18.46
N ILE A 371 -26.37 5.56 -18.22
CA ILE A 371 -27.66 4.93 -17.92
C ILE A 371 -28.25 5.44 -16.61
N ILE A 372 -27.44 5.62 -15.56
CA ILE A 372 -27.90 6.24 -14.31
C ILE A 372 -28.42 7.66 -14.58
N SER A 373 -27.72 8.42 -15.41
CA SER A 373 -28.14 9.78 -15.74
C SER A 373 -29.43 9.80 -16.55
N ILE A 374 -29.57 8.92 -17.55
CA ILE A 374 -30.78 8.79 -18.37
C ILE A 374 -31.97 8.36 -17.52
N LEU A 375 -31.79 7.40 -16.60
CA LEU A 375 -32.83 7.05 -15.63
C LEU A 375 -33.28 8.27 -14.84
N ARG A 376 -32.37 9.16 -14.47
CA ARG A 376 -32.69 10.39 -13.72
C ARG A 376 -33.37 11.48 -14.53
N GLU A 377 -33.33 11.43 -15.86
CA GLU A 377 -34.09 12.36 -16.70
C GLU A 377 -35.59 12.08 -16.62
N ALA A 378 -36.00 10.85 -16.29
CA ALA A 378 -37.40 10.48 -16.08
C ALA A 378 -38.03 11.07 -14.80
N LYS A 379 -37.43 12.13 -14.24
CA LYS A 379 -37.86 12.83 -13.02
C LYS A 379 -38.34 14.25 -13.30
N ASP A 380 -38.49 14.62 -14.57
CA ASP A 380 -38.69 16.01 -15.01
C ASP A 380 -39.98 16.65 -14.45
N ASN A 381 -40.93 15.84 -13.98
CA ASN A 381 -42.17 16.25 -13.32
C ASN A 381 -42.39 15.62 -11.92
N SER A 382 -41.32 15.18 -11.25
CA SER A 382 -41.35 14.49 -9.94
C SER A 382 -42.10 13.15 -9.89
N VAL A 383 -42.67 12.72 -11.01
CA VAL A 383 -43.32 11.41 -11.20
C VAL A 383 -42.85 10.82 -12.52
N VAL A 384 -42.66 9.51 -12.56
CA VAL A 384 -42.37 8.77 -13.79
C VAL A 384 -43.69 8.50 -14.51
N ASP A 385 -43.84 8.98 -15.73
CA ASP A 385 -45.03 8.80 -16.54
C ASP A 385 -44.97 7.58 -17.48
N ALA A 386 -46.07 7.35 -18.21
CA ALA A 386 -46.21 6.19 -19.10
C ALA A 386 -45.28 6.26 -20.33
N THR A 387 -44.92 7.46 -20.77
CA THR A 387 -44.00 7.69 -21.89
C THR A 387 -42.57 7.40 -21.47
N GLU A 388 -42.17 7.93 -20.31
CA GLU A 388 -40.82 7.76 -19.78
C GLU A 388 -40.51 6.29 -19.49
N ILE A 389 -41.40 5.57 -18.80
CA ILE A 389 -41.19 4.14 -18.51
C ILE A 389 -41.12 3.31 -19.80
N LYS A 390 -41.92 3.64 -20.81
CA LYS A 390 -41.91 2.95 -22.11
C LYS A 390 -40.59 3.17 -22.84
N ASP A 391 -40.08 4.40 -22.81
CA ASP A 391 -38.83 4.75 -23.46
C ASP A 391 -37.62 4.13 -22.76
N LEU A 392 -37.58 4.16 -21.42
CA LEU A 392 -36.54 3.48 -20.64
C LEU A 392 -36.51 1.96 -20.93
N ARG A 393 -37.68 1.32 -21.03
CA ARG A 393 -37.78 -0.10 -21.44
C ARG A 393 -37.32 -0.31 -22.89
N THR A 394 -37.56 0.66 -23.77
CA THR A 394 -37.07 0.64 -25.16
C THR A 394 -35.54 0.70 -25.22
N LEU A 395 -34.90 1.52 -24.38
CA LEU A 395 -33.44 1.56 -24.27
C LEU A 395 -32.86 0.22 -23.80
N VAL A 396 -33.40 -0.34 -22.72
CA VAL A 396 -32.90 -1.62 -22.15
C VAL A 396 -33.07 -2.79 -23.13
N SER A 397 -34.19 -2.85 -23.86
CA SER A 397 -34.43 -3.88 -24.87
C SER A 397 -33.55 -3.75 -26.13
N ASN A 398 -33.01 -2.55 -26.40
CA ASN A 398 -32.11 -2.28 -27.52
C ASN A 398 -30.64 -2.11 -27.08
N ALA A 399 -30.28 -2.66 -25.93
CA ALA A 399 -28.94 -2.54 -25.35
C ALA A 399 -27.80 -2.96 -26.29
N SER A 400 -28.00 -3.96 -27.16
CA SER A 400 -26.98 -4.36 -28.15
C SER A 400 -26.71 -3.27 -29.19
N TYR A 401 -27.74 -2.57 -29.65
CA TYR A 401 -27.60 -1.43 -30.57
C TYR A 401 -26.91 -0.25 -29.89
N LEU A 402 -27.31 0.02 -28.64
CA LEU A 402 -26.79 1.11 -27.82
C LEU A 402 -25.46 0.76 -27.10
N LYS A 403 -24.92 -0.43 -27.37
CA LYS A 403 -23.72 -0.99 -26.72
C LYS A 403 -23.68 -0.85 -25.20
N ILE A 404 -24.83 -0.93 -24.54
CA ILE A 404 -24.91 -0.89 -23.07
C ILE A 404 -24.17 -2.13 -22.54
N PRO A 405 -23.15 -1.98 -21.67
CA PRO A 405 -22.46 -3.12 -21.07
C PRO A 405 -23.44 -4.08 -20.38
N GLU A 406 -23.18 -5.39 -20.45
CA GLU A 406 -24.15 -6.40 -19.98
C GLU A 406 -24.60 -6.17 -18.53
N TYR A 407 -23.66 -5.91 -17.62
CA TYR A 407 -23.98 -5.67 -16.21
C TYR A 407 -24.86 -4.42 -16.02
N VAL A 408 -24.61 -3.34 -16.78
CA VAL A 408 -25.42 -2.12 -16.76
C VAL A 408 -26.83 -2.41 -17.28
N ARG A 409 -26.94 -3.17 -18.37
CA ARG A 409 -28.24 -3.60 -18.93
C ARG A 409 -29.03 -4.43 -17.92
N VAL A 410 -28.39 -5.38 -17.23
CA VAL A 410 -29.04 -6.23 -16.22
C VAL A 410 -29.52 -5.39 -15.04
N LEU A 411 -28.70 -4.51 -14.49
CA LEU A 411 -29.07 -3.62 -13.39
C LEU A 411 -30.19 -2.64 -13.80
N ALA A 412 -30.10 -2.04 -14.99
CA ALA A 412 -31.14 -1.18 -15.54
C ALA A 412 -32.46 -1.94 -15.74
N ASN A 413 -32.39 -3.19 -16.21
CA ASN A 413 -33.56 -4.06 -16.34
C ASN A 413 -34.29 -4.25 -15.00
N LYS A 414 -33.56 -4.45 -13.89
CA LYS A 414 -34.15 -4.57 -12.55
C LYS A 414 -34.81 -3.29 -12.08
N VAL A 415 -34.33 -2.13 -12.53
CA VAL A 415 -34.98 -0.83 -12.28
C VAL A 415 -36.26 -0.70 -13.10
N VAL A 416 -36.22 -0.91 -14.43
CA VAL A 416 -37.31 -0.50 -15.35
C VAL A 416 -38.33 -1.60 -15.68
N ASN A 417 -37.89 -2.86 -15.70
CA ASN A 417 -38.75 -4.03 -15.92
C ASN A 417 -39.08 -4.75 -14.59
N GLY A 418 -38.41 -4.34 -13.51
CA GLY A 418 -38.64 -4.86 -12.18
C GLY A 418 -37.83 -6.11 -11.84
N ASP A 419 -37.82 -6.42 -10.56
CA ASP A 419 -37.23 -7.61 -9.95
C ASP A 419 -38.05 -7.96 -8.71
N VAL A 420 -38.14 -9.23 -8.33
CA VAL A 420 -38.88 -9.64 -7.13
C VAL A 420 -38.30 -9.00 -5.86
N ALA A 421 -37.00 -8.69 -5.86
CA ALA A 421 -36.33 -8.00 -4.76
C ALA A 421 -36.77 -6.52 -4.60
N ASN A 422 -37.41 -5.91 -5.60
CA ASN A 422 -37.89 -4.52 -5.50
C ASN A 422 -39.03 -4.34 -4.52
N GLN A 423 -39.63 -5.41 -3.98
CA GLN A 423 -40.69 -5.27 -2.98
C GLN A 423 -40.21 -4.53 -1.73
N LYS A 424 -38.90 -4.56 -1.44
CA LYS A 424 -38.32 -3.90 -0.26
C LYS A 424 -37.06 -3.10 -0.59
N TYR A 425 -36.86 -2.05 0.21
CA TYR A 425 -35.61 -1.29 0.31
C TYR A 425 -35.43 -0.84 1.75
N GLN A 426 -34.33 -1.27 2.38
CA GLN A 426 -34.00 -0.99 3.78
C GLN A 426 -35.15 -1.30 4.73
N SER A 427 -35.78 -2.47 4.55
CA SER A 427 -36.97 -2.96 5.27
C SER A 427 -38.30 -2.22 5.02
N ASN A 428 -38.31 -1.16 4.21
CA ASN A 428 -39.53 -0.47 3.81
C ASN A 428 -40.08 -1.03 2.50
N THR A 429 -41.40 -0.92 2.29
CA THR A 429 -42.03 -1.24 0.99
C THR A 429 -41.52 -0.28 -0.08
N LEU A 430 -41.10 -0.82 -1.23
CA LEU A 430 -40.66 -0.02 -2.37
C LEU A 430 -41.52 -0.27 -3.62
N GLY A 431 -41.58 -1.52 -4.10
CA GLY A 431 -42.31 -1.90 -5.32
C GLY A 431 -41.51 -1.66 -6.61
N ASN A 432 -42.00 -2.23 -7.71
CA ASN A 432 -41.42 -2.02 -9.05
C ASN A 432 -41.74 -0.62 -9.60
N LEU A 433 -40.91 -0.15 -10.54
CA LEU A 433 -41.15 1.08 -11.26
C LEU A 433 -42.32 0.93 -12.24
N ASP A 434 -43.31 1.79 -12.10
CA ASP A 434 -44.48 1.85 -12.98
C ASP A 434 -44.86 3.32 -13.27
N ALA A 435 -45.75 3.54 -14.24
CA ALA A 435 -46.29 4.88 -14.47
C ALA A 435 -47.03 5.37 -13.21
N GLY A 436 -46.68 6.58 -12.75
CA GLY A 436 -47.13 7.16 -11.48
C GLY A 436 -46.16 6.93 -10.31
N SER A 437 -45.06 6.18 -10.49
CA SER A 437 -43.99 6.09 -9.49
C SER A 437 -43.38 7.45 -9.20
N SER A 438 -43.04 7.72 -7.94
CA SER A 438 -42.38 8.97 -7.56
C SER A 438 -40.89 8.98 -7.95
N ASP A 439 -40.33 10.18 -8.09
CA ASP A 439 -38.88 10.41 -8.18
C ASP A 439 -38.09 9.74 -7.04
N VAL A 440 -38.63 9.74 -5.81
CA VAL A 440 -38.05 9.06 -4.65
C VAL A 440 -38.01 7.55 -4.85
N GLN A 441 -39.08 6.94 -5.38
CA GLN A 441 -39.11 5.51 -5.64
C GLN A 441 -38.04 5.14 -6.69
N LEU A 442 -37.93 5.92 -7.75
CA LEU A 442 -36.91 5.74 -8.79
C LEU A 442 -35.49 5.90 -8.24
N GLU A 443 -35.20 6.92 -7.43
CA GLU A 443 -33.88 7.06 -6.79
C GLU A 443 -33.56 5.91 -5.82
N ASN A 444 -34.55 5.38 -5.10
CA ASN A 444 -34.34 4.20 -4.25
C ASN A 444 -34.03 2.94 -5.08
N LEU A 445 -34.68 2.75 -6.24
CA LEU A 445 -34.36 1.66 -7.17
C LEU A 445 -32.95 1.83 -7.77
N ILE A 446 -32.57 3.04 -8.16
CA ILE A 446 -31.21 3.36 -8.61
C ILE A 446 -30.21 3.06 -7.49
N SER A 447 -30.48 3.51 -6.26
CA SER A 447 -29.65 3.26 -5.08
C SER A 447 -29.48 1.75 -4.82
N LYS A 448 -30.58 0.98 -4.88
CA LYS A 448 -30.57 -0.48 -4.70
C LYS A 448 -29.66 -1.17 -5.72
N TRP A 449 -29.89 -0.92 -7.02
CA TRP A 449 -29.26 -1.70 -8.08
C TRP A 449 -27.91 -1.18 -8.53
N PHE A 450 -27.74 0.14 -8.64
CA PHE A 450 -26.49 0.73 -9.10
C PHE A 450 -25.53 1.04 -7.96
N TYR A 451 -26.00 1.35 -6.75
CA TYR A 451 -25.11 1.77 -5.64
C TYR A 451 -25.02 0.76 -4.49
N GLY A 452 -25.77 -0.35 -4.53
CA GLY A 452 -25.76 -1.33 -3.44
C GLY A 452 -26.27 -0.79 -2.11
N GLY A 453 -27.18 0.20 -2.16
CA GLY A 453 -27.71 0.88 -0.98
C GLY A 453 -28.67 0.04 -0.13
N ASP A 454 -29.15 -1.09 -0.67
CA ASP A 454 -30.01 -2.02 0.06
C ASP A 454 -29.21 -3.19 0.65
N ARG A 455 -28.53 -2.90 1.75
CA ARG A 455 -27.61 -3.83 2.39
C ARG A 455 -28.36 -4.99 3.06
N PRO A 456 -27.83 -6.22 3.03
CA PRO A 456 -28.43 -7.36 3.74
C PRO A 456 -28.65 -7.10 5.22
N THR A 457 -29.79 -7.53 5.74
CA THR A 457 -30.07 -7.43 7.17
C THR A 457 -29.18 -8.37 7.99
N THR A 458 -28.80 -7.90 9.18
CA THR A 458 -27.85 -8.56 10.09
C THR A 458 -28.05 -8.02 11.52
N PRO A 459 -27.75 -8.79 12.58
CA PRO A 459 -27.73 -8.28 13.96
C PRO A 459 -26.51 -7.38 14.25
N TYR A 460 -25.53 -7.32 13.35
CA TYR A 460 -24.31 -6.51 13.50
C TYR A 460 -24.47 -5.09 12.95
N THR A 461 -23.50 -4.22 13.23
CA THR A 461 -23.49 -2.84 12.69
C THR A 461 -22.67 -2.78 11.40
N TYR A 462 -23.11 -1.99 10.43
CA TYR A 462 -22.34 -1.74 9.20
C TYR A 462 -21.29 -0.65 9.40
N GLN A 463 -20.04 -0.94 9.05
CA GLN A 463 -18.92 0.01 9.04
C GLN A 463 -18.21 0.02 7.68
N TYR A 464 -17.65 1.17 7.30
CA TYR A 464 -16.94 1.31 6.03
C TYR A 464 -15.60 0.57 6.06
N ALA A 465 -15.46 -0.50 5.28
CA ALA A 465 -14.25 -1.32 5.29
C ALA A 465 -13.10 -0.70 4.45
N SER A 466 -11.93 -0.56 5.08
CA SER A 466 -10.64 -0.27 4.44
C SER A 466 -10.06 -1.53 3.78
N GLY A 467 -9.05 -1.35 2.91
CA GLY A 467 -8.41 -2.45 2.17
C GLY A 467 -8.64 -2.40 0.67
N SER A 468 -8.21 -3.45 -0.03
CA SER A 468 -8.32 -3.60 -1.48
C SER A 468 -9.31 -4.73 -1.82
N LEU A 469 -9.89 -4.70 -3.02
CA LEU A 469 -10.73 -5.81 -3.49
C LEU A 469 -9.93 -7.13 -3.50
N PHE A 470 -8.76 -7.10 -4.15
CA PHE A 470 -7.78 -8.19 -4.17
C PHE A 470 -6.47 -7.70 -3.55
N GLN A 471 -5.81 -8.56 -2.75
CA GLN A 471 -4.61 -8.21 -1.99
C GLN A 471 -3.66 -9.41 -1.99
N ASN A 472 -2.48 -9.28 -2.61
CA ASN A 472 -1.50 -10.37 -2.78
C ASN A 472 -1.95 -11.52 -3.69
N GLY A 473 -2.96 -11.29 -4.53
CA GLY A 473 -3.49 -12.26 -5.49
C GLY A 473 -4.53 -13.17 -4.86
N ILE A 474 -5.50 -13.60 -5.67
CA ILE A 474 -6.63 -14.42 -5.22
C ILE A 474 -6.13 -15.82 -4.85
N SER A 475 -6.47 -16.26 -3.65
CA SER A 475 -6.13 -17.58 -3.12
C SER A 475 -7.31 -18.20 -2.40
N TYR A 476 -7.45 -19.53 -2.51
CA TYR A 476 -8.44 -20.27 -1.69
C TYR A 476 -8.20 -20.09 -0.19
N GLN A 477 -6.96 -19.74 0.20
CA GLN A 477 -6.58 -19.48 1.59
C GLN A 477 -7.13 -18.15 2.14
N ASP A 478 -7.70 -17.29 1.28
CA ASP A 478 -8.34 -16.04 1.71
C ASP A 478 -9.69 -16.29 2.38
N ILE A 479 -10.24 -17.48 2.17
CA ILE A 479 -11.52 -17.88 2.70
C ILE A 479 -11.37 -18.29 4.16
N LYS A 480 -12.18 -17.64 4.98
CA LYS A 480 -12.40 -18.00 6.37
C LYS A 480 -13.84 -17.66 6.71
N GLN A 481 -14.63 -18.70 6.85
CA GLN A 481 -16.05 -18.63 7.15
C GLN A 481 -16.30 -17.93 8.48
N GLY A 482 -17.34 -17.10 8.51
CA GLY A 482 -17.83 -16.44 9.71
C GLY A 482 -18.83 -17.31 10.48
N VAL A 483 -19.83 -16.65 11.05
CA VAL A 483 -20.77 -17.25 12.02
C VAL A 483 -22.04 -17.87 11.41
N ILE A 484 -22.11 -18.04 10.08
CA ILE A 484 -23.28 -18.57 9.37
C ILE A 484 -22.95 -19.86 8.62
N ASN A 485 -23.98 -20.67 8.33
CA ASN A 485 -23.84 -21.99 7.71
C ASN A 485 -23.87 -21.93 6.17
N ASP A 486 -23.01 -21.12 5.57
CA ASP A 486 -22.88 -20.93 4.12
C ASP A 486 -21.64 -21.64 3.55
N CYS A 487 -21.17 -22.70 4.24
CA CYS A 487 -19.94 -23.41 3.89
C CYS A 487 -19.92 -23.94 2.45
N PHE A 488 -21.09 -24.28 1.91
CA PHE A 488 -21.24 -24.72 0.52
C PHE A 488 -20.82 -23.64 -0.48
N PHE A 489 -21.15 -22.38 -0.21
CA PHE A 489 -20.79 -21.26 -1.06
C PHE A 489 -19.31 -20.92 -0.93
N LEU A 490 -18.80 -20.88 0.30
CA LEU A 490 -17.39 -20.58 0.56
C LEU A 490 -16.45 -21.70 0.09
N ALA A 491 -16.82 -22.98 0.22
CA ALA A 491 -16.08 -24.07 -0.40
C ALA A 491 -16.10 -23.96 -1.93
N GLY A 492 -17.23 -23.56 -2.51
CA GLY A 492 -17.36 -23.28 -3.94
C GLY A 492 -16.41 -22.18 -4.43
N LEU A 493 -16.35 -21.05 -3.70
CA LEU A 493 -15.39 -19.98 -3.95
C LEU A 493 -13.94 -20.47 -3.78
N GLY A 494 -13.68 -21.31 -2.78
CA GLY A 494 -12.34 -21.82 -2.48
C GLY A 494 -11.79 -22.71 -3.58
N GLU A 495 -12.57 -23.68 -4.02
CA GLU A 495 -12.19 -24.53 -5.15
C GLU A 495 -12.07 -23.71 -6.44
N THR A 496 -12.95 -22.73 -6.65
CA THR A 496 -12.85 -21.81 -7.81
C THR A 496 -11.55 -21.01 -7.77
N ALA A 497 -11.19 -20.43 -6.63
CA ALA A 497 -9.94 -19.69 -6.44
C ALA A 497 -8.72 -20.59 -6.61
N PHE A 498 -8.78 -21.85 -6.18
CA PHE A 498 -7.72 -22.82 -6.40
C PHE A 498 -7.53 -23.17 -7.88
N ARG A 499 -8.63 -23.43 -8.61
CA ARG A 499 -8.58 -23.89 -10.01
C ARG A 499 -8.44 -22.77 -11.03
N SER A 500 -9.05 -21.63 -10.77
CA SER A 500 -9.10 -20.48 -11.67
C SER A 500 -9.30 -19.17 -10.89
N PRO A 501 -8.22 -18.60 -10.32
CA PRO A 501 -8.24 -17.26 -9.74
C PRO A 501 -8.90 -16.21 -10.66
N SER A 502 -8.65 -16.32 -11.97
CA SER A 502 -9.25 -15.44 -12.98
C SER A 502 -10.79 -15.51 -13.06
N THR A 503 -11.40 -16.64 -12.68
CA THR A 503 -12.87 -16.74 -12.63
C THR A 503 -13.43 -15.90 -11.47
N ILE A 504 -12.72 -15.86 -10.33
CA ILE A 504 -13.06 -14.95 -9.23
C ILE A 504 -12.79 -13.51 -9.63
N GLU A 505 -11.64 -13.22 -10.25
CA GLU A 505 -11.31 -11.85 -10.71
C GLU A 505 -12.41 -11.30 -11.64
N ASN A 506 -12.78 -12.07 -12.67
CA ASN A 506 -13.84 -11.72 -13.63
C ASN A 506 -15.27 -11.80 -13.05
N MET A 507 -15.44 -12.24 -11.80
CA MET A 507 -16.72 -12.19 -11.10
C MET A 507 -17.04 -10.75 -10.63
N PHE A 508 -16.03 -9.90 -10.48
CA PHE A 508 -16.16 -8.55 -9.96
C PHE A 508 -15.93 -7.48 -11.03
N ILE A 509 -16.71 -6.41 -10.94
CA ILE A 509 -16.50 -5.16 -11.67
C ILE A 509 -16.37 -4.06 -10.61
N ASP A 510 -15.21 -3.41 -10.56
CA ASP A 510 -15.01 -2.19 -9.78
C ASP A 510 -15.64 -1.01 -10.54
N ASN A 511 -16.65 -0.39 -9.93
CA ASN A 511 -17.40 0.71 -10.56
C ASN A 511 -16.69 2.06 -10.45
N GLY A 512 -15.56 2.15 -9.74
CA GLY A 512 -14.78 3.39 -9.56
C GLY A 512 -15.39 4.40 -8.57
N ASP A 513 -16.49 4.03 -7.91
CA ASP A 513 -17.23 4.86 -6.94
C ASP A 513 -17.34 4.20 -5.55
N ASN A 514 -16.41 3.30 -5.22
CA ASN A 514 -16.42 2.45 -4.02
C ASN A 514 -17.58 1.45 -3.96
N THR A 515 -18.17 1.10 -5.11
CA THR A 515 -19.11 -0.01 -5.25
C THR A 515 -18.57 -1.06 -6.21
N PHE A 516 -19.04 -2.30 -6.06
CA PHE A 516 -18.61 -3.44 -6.87
C PHE A 516 -19.83 -4.18 -7.39
N SER A 517 -19.92 -4.37 -8.70
CA SER A 517 -20.94 -5.23 -9.29
C SER A 517 -20.40 -6.66 -9.37
N VAL A 518 -21.16 -7.61 -8.83
CA VAL A 518 -20.76 -9.01 -8.66
C VAL A 518 -21.65 -9.90 -9.51
N ARG A 519 -21.03 -10.75 -10.34
CA ARG A 519 -21.69 -11.61 -11.32
C ARG A 519 -21.99 -12.99 -10.75
N PHE A 520 -23.19 -13.49 -11.00
CA PHE A 520 -23.58 -14.88 -10.75
C PHE A 520 -24.24 -15.47 -12.00
N TRP A 521 -24.29 -16.80 -12.09
CA TRP A 521 -24.88 -17.53 -13.20
C TRP A 521 -26.12 -18.31 -12.76
N LYS A 522 -27.08 -18.46 -13.67
CA LYS A 522 -28.15 -19.47 -13.57
C LYS A 522 -28.49 -19.93 -14.97
N ASN A 523 -28.33 -21.22 -15.23
CA ASN A 523 -28.61 -21.82 -16.54
C ASN A 523 -27.92 -21.10 -17.71
N GLY A 524 -26.65 -20.69 -17.52
CA GLY A 524 -25.85 -19.98 -18.52
C GLY A 524 -26.21 -18.50 -18.73
N VAL A 525 -27.12 -17.94 -17.94
CA VAL A 525 -27.46 -16.51 -17.95
C VAL A 525 -26.79 -15.81 -16.76
N ALA A 526 -26.07 -14.73 -17.03
CA ALA A 526 -25.44 -13.92 -16.00
C ALA A 526 -26.47 -12.98 -15.36
N ASP A 527 -26.41 -12.88 -14.03
CA ASP A 527 -27.06 -11.83 -13.26
C ASP A 527 -26.02 -11.06 -12.44
N TYR A 528 -26.35 -9.82 -12.08
CA TYR A 528 -25.47 -8.91 -11.38
C TYR A 528 -26.20 -8.25 -10.22
N VAL A 529 -25.48 -8.06 -9.12
CA VAL A 529 -25.88 -7.25 -7.97
C VAL A 529 -24.73 -6.33 -7.59
N THR A 530 -25.05 -5.10 -7.17
CA THR A 530 -24.01 -4.15 -6.72
C THR A 530 -23.94 -4.12 -5.21
N VAL A 531 -22.74 -4.15 -4.65
CA VAL A 531 -22.47 -4.02 -3.20
C VAL A 531 -21.58 -2.81 -2.94
N ASP A 532 -21.88 -2.09 -1.86
CA ASP A 532 -20.98 -1.05 -1.33
C ASP A 532 -19.95 -1.62 -0.33
N ARG A 533 -19.02 -0.77 0.12
CA ARG A 533 -17.95 -1.13 1.06
C ARG A 533 -18.35 -1.21 2.52
N TYR A 534 -19.61 -0.97 2.86
CA TYR A 534 -20.03 -1.10 4.24
C TYR A 534 -20.24 -2.58 4.54
N LEU A 535 -19.53 -3.10 5.54
CA LEU A 535 -19.58 -4.50 5.94
C LEU A 535 -20.04 -4.64 7.39
N PRO A 536 -20.71 -5.75 7.75
CA PRO A 536 -21.13 -5.99 9.13
C PRO A 536 -19.93 -6.24 10.06
N THR A 537 -19.92 -5.58 11.21
CA THR A 537 -18.87 -5.70 12.21
C THR A 537 -19.42 -5.99 13.60
N THR A 538 -18.63 -6.72 14.40
CA THR A 538 -18.83 -6.81 15.85
C THR A 538 -18.71 -5.42 16.51
N ASP A 539 -19.14 -5.29 17.76
CA ASP A 539 -19.00 -4.05 18.54
C ASP A 539 -17.53 -3.61 18.72
N THR A 540 -16.61 -4.57 18.62
CA THR A 540 -15.16 -4.34 18.66
C THR A 540 -14.58 -3.97 17.29
N GLY A 541 -15.36 -4.01 16.20
CA GLY A 541 -14.94 -3.61 14.87
C GLY A 541 -14.32 -4.72 14.01
N TYR A 542 -14.45 -6.00 14.40
CA TYR A 542 -14.07 -7.12 13.54
C TYR A 542 -15.14 -7.40 12.50
N LEU A 543 -14.76 -7.72 11.27
CA LEU A 543 -15.68 -8.20 10.25
C LEU A 543 -16.37 -9.49 10.74
N ALA A 544 -17.70 -9.54 10.67
CA ALA A 544 -18.49 -10.56 11.36
C ALA A 544 -18.72 -11.85 10.55
N TYR A 545 -18.70 -11.75 9.22
CA TYR A 545 -18.95 -12.87 8.29
C TYR A 545 -17.66 -13.30 7.58
N ALA A 546 -17.71 -13.85 6.37
CA ALA A 546 -16.53 -14.45 5.73
C ALA A 546 -15.41 -13.42 5.52
N ASN A 547 -14.26 -13.60 6.19
CA ASN A 547 -13.08 -12.73 6.08
C ASN A 547 -11.80 -13.37 6.63
N LYS A 548 -10.63 -13.08 6.03
CA LYS A 548 -9.31 -13.57 6.46
C LYS A 548 -8.76 -12.91 7.74
N GLY A 549 -9.51 -12.01 8.35
CA GLY A 549 -9.20 -11.41 9.65
C GLY A 549 -8.52 -10.06 9.54
N ASN A 550 -9.24 -9.02 9.99
CA ASN A 550 -8.74 -7.86 10.71
C ASN A 550 -9.92 -6.93 11.07
N TYR A 551 -9.63 -5.85 11.81
CA TYR A 551 -10.58 -4.77 12.00
C TYR A 551 -11.01 -4.17 10.66
N TYR A 552 -12.24 -3.68 10.58
CA TYR A 552 -12.81 -3.09 9.37
C TYR A 552 -11.92 -1.97 8.79
N ASN A 553 -11.17 -1.25 9.62
CA ASN A 553 -10.31 -0.13 9.23
C ASN A 553 -8.87 -0.51 8.87
N ASN A 554 -8.55 -1.81 8.77
CA ASN A 554 -7.22 -2.24 8.37
C ASN A 554 -7.04 -2.07 6.85
N SER A 555 -6.00 -1.34 6.45
CA SER A 555 -5.65 -1.10 5.04
C SER A 555 -5.12 -2.34 4.31
N THR A 556 -4.77 -3.42 5.03
CA THR A 556 -4.33 -4.69 4.44
C THR A 556 -5.46 -5.68 4.23
N ASN A 557 -6.71 -5.30 4.49
CA ASN A 557 -7.86 -6.18 4.27
C ASN A 557 -7.98 -6.54 2.79
N GLU A 558 -8.25 -7.82 2.54
CA GLU A 558 -8.64 -8.36 1.25
C GLU A 558 -10.15 -8.60 1.24
N LEU A 559 -10.87 -7.91 0.34
CA LEU A 559 -12.32 -7.77 0.46
C LEU A 559 -13.13 -8.68 -0.46
N TRP A 560 -12.52 -9.39 -1.41
CA TRP A 560 -13.29 -10.16 -2.39
C TRP A 560 -14.19 -11.23 -1.76
N VAL A 561 -13.73 -11.94 -0.72
CA VAL A 561 -14.52 -12.99 -0.06
C VAL A 561 -15.77 -12.40 0.61
N THR A 562 -15.59 -11.34 1.40
CA THR A 562 -16.69 -10.71 2.15
C THR A 562 -17.67 -9.99 1.22
N LEU A 563 -17.19 -9.41 0.12
CA LEU A 563 -18.04 -8.78 -0.90
C LEU A 563 -18.80 -9.82 -1.75
N ALA A 564 -18.20 -10.98 -2.06
CA ALA A 564 -18.88 -12.08 -2.72
C ALA A 564 -20.03 -12.62 -1.86
N GLU A 565 -19.78 -12.86 -0.57
CA GLU A 565 -20.79 -13.33 0.39
C GLU A 565 -21.92 -12.30 0.58
N LYS A 566 -21.59 -11.01 0.72
CA LYS A 566 -22.58 -9.93 0.78
C LYS A 566 -23.45 -9.88 -0.48
N ALA A 567 -22.82 -9.99 -1.66
CA ALA A 567 -23.52 -10.01 -2.93
C ALA A 567 -24.44 -11.23 -3.04
N TYR A 568 -24.00 -12.39 -2.57
CA TYR A 568 -24.79 -13.61 -2.53
C TYR A 568 -26.03 -13.46 -1.62
N ALA A 569 -25.89 -12.79 -0.48
CA ALA A 569 -27.01 -12.44 0.39
C ALA A 569 -28.01 -11.47 -0.26
N GLN A 570 -27.54 -10.48 -1.04
CA GLN A 570 -28.44 -9.59 -1.81
C GLN A 570 -29.14 -10.33 -2.95
N LEU A 571 -28.42 -11.20 -3.66
CA LEU A 571 -28.93 -12.01 -4.77
C LEU A 571 -30.04 -12.98 -4.31
N ASN A 572 -29.97 -13.45 -3.06
CA ASN A 572 -30.98 -14.32 -2.47
C ASN A 572 -32.39 -13.70 -2.56
N GLU A 573 -32.54 -12.41 -2.34
CA GLU A 573 -33.84 -11.73 -2.43
C GLU A 573 -34.47 -11.80 -3.83
N SER A 574 -33.65 -11.92 -4.88
CA SER A 574 -34.12 -12.09 -6.25
C SER A 574 -34.57 -13.53 -6.57
N GLY A 575 -34.48 -14.48 -5.62
CA GLY A 575 -34.87 -15.89 -5.83
C GLY A 575 -33.87 -16.71 -6.66
N TRP A 576 -32.64 -16.23 -6.74
CA TRP A 576 -31.56 -16.88 -7.49
C TRP A 576 -30.79 -17.90 -6.65
N VAL A 577 -30.85 -17.73 -5.33
CA VAL A 577 -30.24 -18.61 -4.34
C VAL A 577 -31.36 -19.48 -3.77
N TYR A 578 -31.20 -20.80 -3.77
CA TYR A 578 -32.23 -21.76 -3.34
C TYR A 578 -32.37 -21.80 -1.80
N GLN A 579 -32.69 -20.66 -1.20
CA GLN A 579 -32.80 -20.47 0.24
C GLN A 579 -34.15 -19.79 0.57
N ASP A 580 -34.16 -18.84 1.51
CA ASP A 580 -35.38 -18.23 2.03
C ASP A 580 -35.86 -16.98 1.27
N ASN A 581 -35.16 -16.58 0.22
CA ASN A 581 -35.43 -15.39 -0.59
C ASN A 581 -35.45 -14.06 0.18
N THR A 582 -34.65 -13.93 1.24
CA THR A 582 -34.50 -12.68 1.98
C THR A 582 -33.17 -11.97 1.69
N ASN A 583 -33.17 -10.63 1.68
CA ASN A 583 -31.94 -9.84 1.70
C ASN A 583 -31.34 -9.84 3.13
N SER A 584 -30.72 -10.96 3.51
CA SER A 584 -30.14 -11.14 4.85
C SER A 584 -29.01 -12.17 4.85
N TYR A 585 -28.02 -11.97 5.72
CA TYR A 585 -26.97 -12.98 5.95
C TYR A 585 -27.53 -14.27 6.56
N LYS A 586 -28.59 -14.16 7.39
CA LYS A 586 -29.30 -15.32 7.92
C LYS A 586 -29.94 -16.14 6.80
N GLY A 587 -30.41 -15.47 5.75
CA GLY A 587 -31.12 -16.08 4.63
C GLY A 587 -30.26 -17.02 3.81
N ILE A 588 -28.96 -16.77 3.71
CA ILE A 588 -27.99 -17.67 3.05
C ILE A 588 -27.38 -18.72 4.00
N GLY A 589 -27.75 -18.69 5.28
CA GLY A 589 -27.24 -19.58 6.32
C GLY A 589 -28.13 -20.79 6.64
N GLN A 590 -29.05 -21.20 5.75
CA GLN A 590 -29.92 -22.37 5.98
C GLN A 590 -29.30 -23.70 5.51
N GLY A 591 -28.04 -23.68 5.08
CA GLY A 591 -27.36 -24.83 4.45
C GLY A 591 -27.73 -24.97 2.97
N GLY A 592 -26.81 -25.49 2.17
CA GLY A 592 -26.98 -25.59 0.71
C GLY A 592 -26.02 -26.58 0.08
N TYR A 593 -26.07 -26.69 -1.24
CA TYR A 593 -25.24 -27.64 -2.00
C TYR A 593 -24.10 -26.94 -2.72
N MET A 594 -22.91 -27.54 -2.70
CA MET A 594 -21.75 -27.01 -3.43
C MET A 594 -21.98 -27.04 -4.93
N SER A 595 -22.78 -28.00 -5.42
CA SER A 595 -23.22 -28.04 -6.82
C SER A 595 -23.90 -26.74 -7.28
N ASP A 596 -24.78 -26.17 -6.46
CA ASP A 596 -25.44 -24.89 -6.75
C ASP A 596 -24.42 -23.74 -6.78
N ALA A 597 -23.55 -23.68 -5.77
CA ALA A 597 -22.50 -22.67 -5.71
C ALA A 597 -21.56 -22.76 -6.92
N PHE A 598 -21.13 -23.95 -7.33
CA PHE A 598 -20.34 -24.13 -8.55
C PHE A 598 -21.10 -23.67 -9.78
N ALA A 599 -22.36 -24.03 -9.95
CA ALA A 599 -23.13 -23.55 -11.10
C ALA A 599 -23.19 -22.02 -11.13
N GLN A 600 -23.43 -21.39 -9.97
CA GLN A 600 -23.63 -19.94 -9.86
C GLN A 600 -22.34 -19.13 -9.97
N ILE A 601 -21.23 -19.60 -9.41
CA ILE A 601 -19.95 -18.89 -9.50
C ILE A 601 -19.38 -19.01 -10.92
N THR A 602 -19.50 -20.19 -11.52
CA THR A 602 -18.68 -20.59 -12.68
C THR A 602 -19.44 -20.59 -13.99
N GLY A 603 -20.76 -20.79 -13.95
CA GLY A 603 -21.61 -20.93 -15.13
C GLY A 603 -21.45 -22.28 -15.83
N ARG A 604 -20.67 -23.21 -15.24
CA ARG A 604 -20.42 -24.53 -15.80
C ARG A 604 -21.55 -25.49 -15.44
N ASN A 605 -21.75 -26.47 -16.31
CA ASN A 605 -22.60 -27.62 -16.00
C ASN A 605 -21.97 -28.44 -14.87
N ILE A 606 -22.80 -28.93 -13.95
CA ILE A 606 -22.35 -29.63 -12.74
C ILE A 606 -22.76 -31.11 -12.80
N SER A 607 -21.89 -31.99 -12.34
CA SER A 607 -22.19 -33.35 -11.93
C SER A 607 -22.38 -33.35 -10.42
N SER A 608 -23.60 -33.51 -9.96
CA SER A 608 -23.97 -33.38 -8.54
C SER A 608 -24.23 -34.73 -7.89
N PHE A 609 -23.98 -34.85 -6.59
CA PHE A 609 -24.28 -36.02 -5.77
C PHE A 609 -23.66 -37.31 -6.31
N ASN A 610 -22.43 -37.22 -6.84
CA ASN A 610 -21.73 -38.38 -7.37
C ASN A 610 -21.37 -39.33 -6.22
N ALA A 611 -21.54 -40.63 -6.45
CA ALA A 611 -21.09 -41.66 -5.52
C ALA A 611 -19.57 -41.59 -5.36
N LEU A 612 -19.09 -41.84 -4.13
CA LEU A 612 -17.66 -41.88 -3.85
C LEU A 612 -17.01 -43.08 -4.56
N ASP A 613 -16.15 -42.77 -5.53
CA ASP A 613 -15.29 -43.74 -6.20
C ASP A 613 -13.89 -43.14 -6.40
N PHE A 614 -12.87 -43.89 -6.01
CA PHE A 614 -11.49 -43.40 -6.01
C PHE A 614 -11.03 -43.00 -7.40
N ASN A 615 -11.23 -43.88 -8.39
CA ASN A 615 -10.77 -43.63 -9.76
C ASN A 615 -11.52 -42.46 -10.38
N SER A 616 -12.82 -42.35 -10.13
CA SER A 616 -13.65 -41.27 -10.65
C SER A 616 -13.20 -39.90 -10.13
N ILE A 617 -12.89 -39.77 -8.84
CA ILE A 617 -12.41 -38.51 -8.25
C ILE A 617 -11.02 -38.15 -8.75
N VAL A 618 -10.10 -39.14 -8.83
CA VAL A 618 -8.74 -38.91 -9.38
C VAL A 618 -8.81 -38.49 -10.84
N ASN A 619 -9.59 -39.19 -11.67
CA ASN A 619 -9.78 -38.83 -13.09
C ASN A 619 -10.39 -37.43 -13.24
N ALA A 620 -11.36 -37.06 -12.40
CA ALA A 620 -11.93 -35.72 -12.38
C ALA A 620 -10.87 -34.67 -11.99
N PHE A 621 -10.06 -34.95 -10.98
CA PHE A 621 -9.03 -34.04 -10.50
C PHE A 621 -7.96 -33.79 -11.58
N ASP A 622 -7.49 -34.86 -12.22
CA ASP A 622 -6.47 -34.85 -13.27
C ASP A 622 -6.98 -34.21 -14.57
N SER A 623 -8.28 -34.33 -14.86
CA SER A 623 -8.92 -33.63 -15.99
C SER A 623 -9.23 -32.16 -15.70
N GLY A 624 -8.81 -31.64 -14.55
CA GLY A 624 -8.97 -30.23 -14.18
C GLY A 624 -10.41 -29.85 -13.79
N GLN A 625 -11.26 -30.83 -13.46
CA GLN A 625 -12.58 -30.55 -12.91
C GLN A 625 -12.47 -29.97 -11.50
N TRP A 626 -13.40 -29.08 -11.17
CA TRP A 626 -13.45 -28.44 -9.86
C TRP A 626 -14.28 -29.33 -8.97
N ILE A 627 -13.75 -29.69 -7.80
CA ILE A 627 -14.29 -30.79 -6.99
C ILE A 627 -14.57 -30.31 -5.57
N GLY A 628 -15.78 -30.59 -5.10
CA GLY A 628 -16.19 -30.41 -3.72
C GLY A 628 -16.63 -31.74 -3.10
N LEU A 629 -16.30 -31.98 -1.83
CA LEU A 629 -16.71 -33.17 -1.08
C LEU A 629 -17.56 -32.81 0.13
N ALA A 630 -18.68 -33.49 0.30
CA ALA A 630 -19.60 -33.27 1.42
C ALA A 630 -19.47 -34.37 2.46
N THR A 631 -19.42 -34.01 3.73
CA THR A 631 -19.32 -34.97 4.83
C THR A 631 -20.66 -35.67 5.10
N LYS A 632 -20.63 -36.78 5.84
CA LYS A 632 -21.84 -37.42 6.36
C LYS A 632 -22.44 -36.59 7.49
N SER A 633 -23.73 -36.76 7.75
CA SER A 633 -24.43 -36.10 8.87
C SER A 633 -24.07 -36.68 10.24
N THR A 634 -23.62 -37.93 10.29
CA THR A 634 -23.21 -38.61 11.53
C THR A 634 -22.08 -39.59 11.27
N GLY A 635 -21.38 -40.02 12.33
CA GLY A 635 -20.33 -41.03 12.24
C GLY A 635 -19.02 -40.54 11.61
N VAL A 636 -18.83 -39.23 11.50
CA VAL A 636 -17.57 -38.62 11.06
C VAL A 636 -16.54 -38.57 12.19
N ALA A 637 -15.26 -38.56 11.83
CA ALA A 637 -14.14 -38.41 12.75
C ALA A 637 -14.22 -37.07 13.50
N SER A 638 -13.68 -37.01 14.72
CA SER A 638 -13.81 -35.86 15.62
C SER A 638 -13.19 -34.55 15.09
N ASN A 639 -12.21 -34.66 14.18
CA ASN A 639 -11.56 -33.54 13.49
C ASN A 639 -12.27 -33.13 12.19
N ILE A 640 -13.39 -33.77 11.83
CA ILE A 640 -14.17 -33.49 10.62
C ILE A 640 -15.57 -33.00 11.03
N PRO A 641 -16.04 -31.84 10.56
CA PRO A 641 -17.39 -31.38 10.81
C PRO A 641 -18.39 -32.24 10.00
N ALA A 642 -19.49 -32.63 10.63
CA ALA A 642 -20.62 -33.24 9.93
C ALA A 642 -21.40 -32.19 9.13
N ASP A 643 -22.14 -32.63 8.12
CA ASP A 643 -22.96 -31.77 7.24
C ASP A 643 -22.19 -30.56 6.67
N HIS A 644 -20.98 -30.81 6.19
CA HIS A 644 -20.02 -29.75 5.83
C HIS A 644 -19.37 -29.98 4.47
N GLY A 645 -19.16 -28.89 3.72
CA GLY A 645 -18.51 -28.88 2.42
C GLY A 645 -17.01 -28.62 2.50
N TYR A 646 -16.24 -29.31 1.67
CA TYR A 646 -14.80 -29.17 1.51
C TYR A 646 -14.43 -28.98 0.04
N ALA A 647 -13.44 -28.12 -0.24
CA ALA A 647 -12.83 -28.01 -1.57
C ALA A 647 -11.66 -29.01 -1.71
N LEU A 648 -11.50 -29.64 -2.88
CA LEU A 648 -10.40 -30.56 -3.15
C LEU A 648 -9.23 -29.84 -3.83
N VAL A 649 -8.28 -29.40 -3.00
CA VAL A 649 -7.16 -28.54 -3.40
C VAL A 649 -5.86 -29.29 -3.65
N GLY A 650 -5.89 -30.62 -3.70
CA GLY A 650 -4.70 -31.41 -4.00
C GLY A 650 -4.92 -32.91 -4.02
N TYR A 651 -4.09 -33.61 -4.79
CA TYR A 651 -3.95 -35.05 -4.77
C TYR A 651 -2.48 -35.43 -4.99
N ASN A 652 -1.94 -36.28 -4.12
CA ASN A 652 -0.58 -36.80 -4.23
C ASN A 652 -0.62 -38.26 -4.66
N SER A 653 -0.25 -38.53 -5.92
CA SER A 653 -0.28 -39.88 -6.50
C SER A 653 0.70 -40.87 -5.86
N SER A 654 1.79 -40.38 -5.25
CA SER A 654 2.79 -41.22 -4.60
C SER A 654 2.32 -41.73 -3.24
N THR A 655 1.59 -40.89 -2.49
CA THR A 655 1.05 -41.25 -1.17
C THR A 655 -0.42 -41.66 -1.23
N GLN A 656 -1.08 -41.49 -2.38
CA GLN A 656 -2.52 -41.65 -2.59
C GLN A 656 -3.39 -40.87 -1.60
N LYS A 657 -2.91 -39.70 -1.17
CA LYS A 657 -3.63 -38.80 -0.26
C LYS A 657 -4.25 -37.62 -1.00
N PHE A 658 -5.44 -37.25 -0.57
CA PHE A 658 -6.18 -36.08 -1.03
C PHE A 658 -6.03 -34.95 -0.03
N THR A 659 -5.85 -33.73 -0.51
CA THR A 659 -5.76 -32.51 0.29
C THR A 659 -7.08 -31.75 0.20
N LEU A 660 -7.83 -31.72 1.30
CA LEU A 660 -9.13 -31.05 1.40
C LEU A 660 -8.99 -29.75 2.19
N PHE A 661 -9.56 -28.67 1.65
CA PHE A 661 -9.65 -27.36 2.30
C PHE A 661 -11.01 -27.19 2.98
N ASN A 662 -10.96 -26.91 4.28
CA ASN A 662 -12.11 -26.55 5.10
C ASN A 662 -12.38 -25.05 4.97
N PRO A 663 -13.56 -24.60 4.50
CA PRO A 663 -13.88 -23.18 4.36
C PRO A 663 -13.89 -22.39 5.69
N TRP A 664 -13.82 -23.05 6.85
CA TRP A 664 -13.53 -22.37 8.13
C TRP A 664 -12.16 -21.66 8.14
N GLY A 665 -11.29 -21.94 7.18
CA GLY A 665 -10.02 -21.25 6.95
C GLY A 665 -8.81 -22.02 7.47
N ILE A 666 -7.61 -21.66 6.97
CA ILE A 666 -6.33 -22.30 7.30
C ILE A 666 -6.04 -22.19 8.81
N ASP A 667 -6.12 -20.97 9.34
CA ASP A 667 -5.89 -20.66 10.75
C ASP A 667 -7.22 -20.38 11.47
N ASN A 668 -8.07 -21.42 11.53
CA ASN A 668 -9.38 -21.33 12.16
C ASN A 668 -9.35 -21.54 13.69
N GLY A 669 -8.22 -21.97 14.26
CA GLY A 669 -8.03 -22.13 15.71
C GLY A 669 -8.91 -23.21 16.35
N SER A 670 -9.58 -24.04 15.55
CA SER A 670 -10.44 -25.13 16.02
C SER A 670 -9.72 -26.48 15.94
N SER A 671 -10.27 -27.50 16.62
CA SER A 671 -9.82 -28.89 16.47
C SER A 671 -10.13 -29.50 15.10
N LYS A 672 -10.82 -28.77 14.22
CA LYS A 672 -11.19 -29.18 12.87
C LYS A 672 -10.34 -28.37 11.88
N PRO A 673 -9.19 -28.91 11.43
CA PRO A 673 -8.17 -28.11 10.77
C PRO A 673 -8.64 -27.55 9.43
N GLY A 674 -7.97 -26.47 8.99
CA GLY A 674 -8.19 -25.83 7.69
C GLY A 674 -7.81 -26.70 6.50
N ILE A 675 -6.86 -27.62 6.70
CA ILE A 675 -6.40 -28.58 5.70
C ILE A 675 -6.45 -29.99 6.29
N LEU A 676 -6.99 -30.92 5.52
CA LEU A 676 -6.96 -32.35 5.81
C LEU A 676 -6.22 -33.08 4.70
N GLU A 677 -5.27 -33.95 5.06
CA GLU A 677 -4.63 -34.89 4.14
C GLU A 677 -5.13 -36.30 4.42
N LEU A 678 -6.08 -36.78 3.61
CA LEU A 678 -6.81 -38.03 3.86
C LEU A 678 -6.46 -39.10 2.84
N ALA A 679 -6.28 -40.34 3.31
CA ALA A 679 -6.27 -41.51 2.46
C ALA A 679 -7.70 -41.90 2.03
N TRP A 680 -7.82 -42.76 1.01
CA TRP A 680 -9.13 -43.14 0.45
C TRP A 680 -10.10 -43.77 1.47
N ASN A 681 -9.60 -44.64 2.35
CA ASN A 681 -10.42 -45.27 3.40
C ASN A 681 -11.01 -44.24 4.37
N GLU A 682 -10.30 -43.15 4.64
CA GLU A 682 -10.79 -42.04 5.45
C GLU A 682 -11.85 -41.24 4.71
N ILE A 683 -11.68 -40.97 3.41
CA ILE A 683 -12.73 -40.34 2.59
C ILE A 683 -14.00 -41.19 2.57
N ALA A 684 -13.90 -42.47 2.23
CA ALA A 684 -15.06 -43.37 2.17
C ALA A 684 -15.78 -43.51 3.52
N SER A 685 -15.06 -43.40 4.63
CA SER A 685 -15.62 -43.49 5.97
C SER A 685 -16.33 -42.21 6.42
N ASN A 686 -15.88 -41.03 5.98
CA ASN A 686 -16.35 -39.74 6.50
C ASN A 686 -17.23 -38.93 5.55
N PHE A 687 -17.13 -39.17 4.24
CA PHE A 687 -17.81 -38.38 3.22
C PHE A 687 -19.01 -39.12 2.64
N SER A 688 -20.01 -38.37 2.18
CA SER A 688 -21.27 -38.90 1.67
C SER A 688 -21.32 -38.91 0.14
N TYR A 689 -20.93 -37.81 -0.49
CA TYR A 689 -20.89 -37.63 -1.94
C TYR A 689 -19.86 -36.58 -2.33
N TRP A 690 -19.63 -36.44 -3.65
CA TRP A 690 -18.83 -35.37 -4.22
C TRP A 690 -19.54 -34.71 -5.40
N ASP A 691 -19.29 -33.42 -5.59
CA ASP A 691 -19.78 -32.62 -6.70
C ASP A 691 -18.61 -32.20 -7.58
N SER A 692 -18.84 -32.06 -8.88
CA SER A 692 -17.83 -31.50 -9.78
C SER A 692 -18.38 -30.72 -10.95
N THR A 693 -17.57 -29.81 -11.51
CA THR A 693 -17.85 -29.27 -12.84
C THR A 693 -17.68 -30.36 -13.90
N LYS A 694 -18.59 -30.44 -14.87
CA LYS A 694 -18.41 -31.32 -16.04
C LYS A 694 -17.28 -30.82 -16.93
N THR A 695 -16.60 -31.75 -17.60
CA THR A 695 -15.60 -31.43 -18.62
C THR A 695 -16.27 -30.67 -19.76
N ILE A 696 -15.67 -29.57 -20.21
CA ILE A 696 -16.14 -28.85 -21.40
C ILE A 696 -15.84 -29.75 -22.59
N SER A 697 -16.87 -30.17 -23.32
CA SER A 697 -16.69 -30.83 -24.62
C SER A 697 -16.03 -29.81 -25.54
N THR A 698 -14.75 -30.01 -25.86
CA THR A 698 -14.01 -29.19 -26.82
C THR A 698 -14.58 -29.32 -28.21
#